data_AF-A0A6N2DHM6-F1
#
_entry.id   AF-A0A6N2DHM6-F1
#
_cell.length_a   1.000
_cell.length_b   1.000
_cell.length_c   1.000
_cell.angle_alpha   90.00
_cell.angle_beta   90.00
_cell.angle_gamma   90.00
#
_symmetry.space_group_name_H-M   'P 1'
#
loop_
_entity.id
_entity.type
_entity.pdbx_description
1 polymer ?
#
loop_
_entity_poly.entity_id
_entity_poly.type
_entity_poly.pdbx_seq_one_letter_code
_entity_poly.pdbx_strand_id
1 'polypeptide(L)'
;MVRPVAPDGPPGPAPPGGLVGRVAELDLAVRSVHDRGQVLITGEAGIGKTSLLHAAVTELDSDGFRCFVATATAGLSEHPLASLGHLLGDIAGGAPHDLERRAVEALRRLAPGSSGVLVLDDVQVLDPWSLHAIVSARVTDGPRLLVAARSSGPLSDAVATIGRTPGTRIELQRLSANETAELAGIELGAPLDTVSAARIHDATDGLPLAVAELIRYAKRSGSLTLRAGLWRWTSDAQIDQRLAELLGLRVESLTCDARDVLELLCMVDHLPIGIVNEVIPGVDLAELEGQRLVRLAARPGWVAPAHPLLRDACLTRLEPLRRRSLLERLVRALAASDDHDPELERRRVITSVEIGEPVEHEALVATVTWGSAHGLWALMGPVMARAWEECPNAVTGLAHGEALYWTGRMEEAARVLDTAERLCRSDSERVELALARARTLNVGLDRWDDAVDAREQMWVSITDPVLRLDVMAAEAYELVHRGEAAAVIDLLQQIPDAPLDHHGFRAARYRLTQATVGAFGVAGRTQDMEAEYGVHLDGRDDVGATHPLASTAADVWWTVTGLIAGRRAMVDETLTERARTSITMDDGITRPIWALPVAVDHWLAGRLDLAELSAREALGITGDVRTITRLARHVLARVLELRGRYAEALELCAEPEPDDFFALVRHWGAGIRENCRHATSGGSIGSDERRAAVERVLEVADILHQQAQVMAAAYICHDTLRLGRPSVVDAGALDRLHAYSAECDAPTVHAMATHAGGVADRDPAALLEVATRVADTGDGTLAVLVLRDALPLAMERRDHDLVVELENIRDGLTTSGWSGPPAPSPSADDLGLSARELEVARAAAAGASDREIARALTVSVRTVHAHLRSVYRKLDVHRRDELTNVVALRDRG
;
A
#
# COMPACT_ATOMS: atom_id res chain seq x y z
N MET A 1 44.41 -27.50 -10.28
CA MET A 1 43.99 -28.90 -10.08
C MET A 1 42.93 -28.88 -8.99
N VAL A 2 41.71 -29.39 -9.06
CA VAL A 2 40.88 -30.16 -9.99
C VAL A 2 39.44 -29.96 -9.47
N ARG A 3 38.45 -29.59 -10.31
CA ARG A 3 37.03 -30.02 -10.16
C ARG A 3 36.87 -31.33 -10.97
N PRO A 4 35.89 -32.24 -10.78
CA PRO A 4 34.43 -32.02 -10.50
C PRO A 4 33.83 -33.05 -9.49
N VAL A 5 32.54 -33.17 -9.09
CA VAL A 5 31.24 -33.36 -9.80
C VAL A 5 30.07 -33.19 -8.77
N ALA A 6 28.90 -32.69 -9.21
CA ALA A 6 27.54 -32.86 -8.61
C ALA A 6 26.71 -33.72 -9.61
N PRO A 7 25.53 -34.36 -9.33
CA PRO A 7 24.34 -33.83 -8.62
C PRO A 7 23.40 -34.90 -7.96
N ASP A 8 22.14 -34.52 -7.68
CA ASP A 8 20.94 -35.34 -7.39
C ASP A 8 20.60 -35.74 -5.94
N GLY A 9 20.01 -34.79 -5.22
CA GLY A 9 19.00 -35.07 -4.18
C GLY A 9 17.76 -34.23 -4.47
N PRO A 10 16.53 -34.72 -4.18
CA PRO A 10 15.34 -33.89 -4.28
C PRO A 10 15.52 -32.63 -3.41
N PRO A 11 14.92 -31.48 -3.81
CA PRO A 11 15.00 -30.27 -3.00
C PRO A 11 14.47 -30.60 -1.60
N GLY A 12 15.33 -30.48 -0.59
CA GLY A 12 14.87 -30.52 0.81
C GLY A 12 13.82 -29.42 1.00
N PRO A 13 12.81 -29.64 1.86
CA PRO A 13 11.81 -28.62 2.13
C PRO A 13 12.51 -27.35 2.59
N ALA A 14 12.21 -26.25 1.91
CA ALA A 14 12.62 -24.91 2.33
C ALA A 14 12.19 -24.68 3.80
N PRO A 15 12.97 -23.95 4.61
CA PRO A 15 12.54 -23.57 5.95
C PRO A 15 11.18 -22.84 5.88
N PRO A 16 10.33 -22.94 6.92
CA PRO A 16 8.95 -22.45 6.84
C PRO A 16 8.92 -20.95 6.62
N GLY A 17 8.61 -20.54 5.38
CA GLY A 17 8.07 -19.22 5.11
C GLY A 17 6.75 -19.10 5.87
N GLY A 18 6.55 -17.96 6.55
CA GLY A 18 5.40 -17.71 7.41
C GLY A 18 4.09 -18.11 6.72
N LEU A 19 3.21 -18.77 7.48
CA LEU A 19 1.93 -19.25 6.99
C LEU A 19 0.97 -18.05 6.81
N VAL A 20 1.00 -17.42 5.65
CA VAL A 20 0.22 -16.21 5.36
C VAL A 20 -1.28 -16.51 5.23
N GLY A 21 -2.11 -15.73 5.92
CA GLY A 21 -3.58 -15.81 5.77
C GLY A 21 -4.22 -17.09 6.31
N ARG A 22 -3.54 -17.82 7.20
CA ARG A 22 -3.96 -19.17 7.63
C ARG A 22 -3.98 -19.39 9.14
N VAL A 23 -3.85 -18.33 9.92
CA VAL A 23 -3.79 -18.40 11.39
C VAL A 23 -5.08 -18.98 11.96
N ALA A 24 -6.24 -18.50 11.49
CA ALA A 24 -7.53 -18.98 11.98
C ALA A 24 -7.77 -20.47 11.67
N GLU A 25 -7.39 -20.92 10.47
CA GLU A 25 -7.49 -22.33 10.07
C GLU A 25 -6.51 -23.22 10.83
N LEU A 26 -5.29 -22.72 11.10
CA LEU A 26 -4.30 -23.40 11.94
C LEU A 26 -4.83 -23.58 13.36
N ASP A 27 -5.28 -22.50 14.00
CA ASP A 27 -5.86 -22.53 15.34
C ASP A 27 -7.06 -23.48 15.44
N LEU A 28 -7.91 -23.49 14.41
CA LEU A 28 -9.08 -24.38 14.36
C LEU A 28 -8.66 -25.85 14.21
N ALA A 29 -7.66 -26.14 13.39
CA ALA A 29 -7.12 -27.49 13.23
C ALA A 29 -6.49 -28.01 14.53
N VAL A 30 -5.64 -27.20 15.16
CA VAL A 30 -4.95 -27.54 16.42
C VAL A 30 -5.96 -27.74 17.56
N ARG A 31 -6.91 -26.80 17.75
CA ARG A 31 -7.98 -26.94 18.75
C ARG A 31 -8.83 -28.19 18.53
N SER A 32 -9.22 -28.47 17.29
CA SER A 32 -10.01 -29.66 16.96
C SER A 32 -9.26 -30.95 17.31
N VAL A 33 -7.94 -31.00 17.07
CA VAL A 33 -7.11 -32.13 17.48
C VAL A 33 -7.07 -32.25 19.01
N HIS A 34 -6.88 -31.15 19.75
CA HIS A 34 -6.93 -31.16 21.23
C HIS A 34 -8.23 -31.77 21.77
N ASP A 35 -9.37 -31.41 21.19
CA ASP A 35 -10.72 -31.90 21.54
C ASP A 35 -11.00 -33.36 21.12
N ARG A 36 -9.96 -34.10 20.70
CA ARG A 36 -10.04 -35.47 20.12
C ARG A 36 -10.87 -35.54 18.83
N GLY A 37 -11.03 -34.42 18.15
CA GLY A 37 -11.69 -34.34 16.86
C GLY A 37 -10.82 -34.83 15.71
N GLN A 38 -11.43 -34.97 14.55
CA GLN A 38 -10.81 -35.37 13.29
C GLN A 38 -10.83 -34.19 12.32
N VAL A 39 -9.74 -33.86 11.63
CA VAL A 39 -9.69 -32.67 10.77
C VAL A 39 -9.55 -33.08 9.31
N LEU A 40 -10.44 -32.54 8.46
CA LEU A 40 -10.37 -32.66 7.01
C LEU A 40 -10.16 -31.27 6.38
N ILE A 41 -8.99 -31.07 5.76
CA ILE A 41 -8.61 -29.87 5.02
C ILE A 41 -8.87 -30.13 3.53
N THR A 42 -9.72 -29.32 2.90
CA THR A 42 -10.04 -29.41 1.47
C THR A 42 -9.68 -28.14 0.72
N GLY A 43 -9.34 -28.27 -0.56
CA GLY A 43 -9.11 -27.14 -1.45
C GLY A 43 -8.47 -27.56 -2.77
N GLU A 44 -8.40 -26.66 -3.75
CA GLU A 44 -7.81 -26.94 -5.07
C GLU A 44 -6.29 -27.21 -5.02
N ALA A 45 -5.70 -27.67 -6.13
CA ALA A 45 -4.26 -27.92 -6.19
C ALA A 45 -3.48 -26.61 -6.06
N GLY A 46 -2.42 -26.58 -5.24
CA GLY A 46 -1.59 -25.37 -5.04
C GLY A 46 -2.11 -24.36 -4.01
N ILE A 47 -3.26 -24.62 -3.36
CA ILE A 47 -3.89 -23.72 -2.38
C ILE A 47 -3.17 -23.64 -1.00
N GLY A 48 -2.13 -24.45 -0.77
CA GLY A 48 -1.35 -24.44 0.49
C GLY A 48 -1.76 -25.49 1.55
N LYS A 49 -2.50 -26.53 1.18
CA LYS A 49 -2.91 -27.62 2.12
C LYS A 49 -1.73 -28.26 2.86
N THR A 50 -0.68 -28.65 2.13
CA THR A 50 0.53 -29.26 2.69
C THR A 50 1.26 -28.32 3.64
N SER A 51 1.34 -27.02 3.33
CA SER A 51 1.95 -26.02 4.22
C SER A 51 1.20 -25.89 5.54
N LEU A 52 -0.15 -25.85 5.49
CA LEU A 52 -0.99 -25.81 6.69
C LEU A 52 -0.84 -27.10 7.53
N LEU A 53 -0.75 -28.28 6.89
CA LEU A 53 -0.47 -29.53 7.58
C LEU A 53 0.87 -29.50 8.33
N HIS A 54 1.93 -29.01 7.69
CA HIS A 54 3.25 -28.91 8.32
C HIS A 54 3.29 -27.93 9.50
N ALA A 55 2.60 -26.78 9.39
CA ALA A 55 2.48 -25.83 10.48
C ALA A 55 1.74 -26.45 11.68
N ALA A 56 0.60 -27.10 11.43
CA ALA A 56 -0.17 -27.80 12.46
C ALA A 56 0.64 -28.90 13.15
N VAL A 57 1.44 -29.67 12.39
CA VAL A 57 2.35 -30.68 12.97
C VAL A 57 3.37 -30.05 13.91
N THR A 58 3.96 -28.93 13.50
CA THR A 58 4.98 -28.23 14.31
C THR A 58 4.39 -27.75 15.64
N GLU A 59 3.20 -27.17 15.61
CA GLU A 59 2.50 -26.68 16.80
C GLU A 59 2.05 -27.83 17.71
N LEU A 60 1.46 -28.89 17.15
CA LEU A 60 1.04 -30.08 17.90
C LEU A 60 2.21 -30.82 18.54
N ASP A 61 3.35 -30.94 17.86
CA ASP A 61 4.56 -31.52 18.44
C ASP A 61 5.08 -30.66 19.62
N SER A 62 4.96 -29.33 19.53
CA SER A 62 5.30 -28.42 20.64
C SER A 62 4.35 -28.53 21.83
N ASP A 63 3.09 -28.88 21.59
CA ASP A 63 2.07 -29.18 22.59
C ASP A 63 2.21 -30.60 23.21
N GLY A 64 3.17 -31.39 22.72
CA GLY A 64 3.48 -32.73 23.25
C GLY A 64 2.74 -33.89 22.57
N PHE A 65 2.10 -33.66 21.42
CA PHE A 65 1.61 -34.75 20.57
C PHE A 65 2.75 -35.44 19.84
N ARG A 66 2.50 -36.66 19.35
CA ARG A 66 3.39 -37.35 18.42
C ARG A 66 2.70 -37.44 17.07
N CYS A 67 3.18 -36.66 16.11
CA CYS A 67 2.65 -36.64 14.75
C CYS A 67 3.34 -37.70 13.87
N PHE A 68 2.54 -38.46 13.11
CA PHE A 68 3.01 -39.46 12.15
C PHE A 68 2.49 -39.11 10.77
N VAL A 69 3.39 -38.77 9.85
CA VAL A 69 3.01 -38.28 8.51
C VAL A 69 3.05 -39.42 7.49
N ALA A 70 1.97 -39.55 6.71
CA ALA A 70 1.89 -40.41 5.54
C ALA A 70 1.57 -39.58 4.30
N THR A 71 2.42 -39.69 3.28
CA THR A 71 2.30 -38.94 2.02
C THR A 71 2.02 -39.93 0.89
N ALA A 72 0.92 -39.74 0.17
CA ALA A 72 0.57 -40.60 -0.95
C ALA A 72 1.13 -40.05 -2.28
N THR A 73 1.69 -40.93 -3.12
CA THR A 73 2.17 -40.59 -4.47
C THR A 73 1.51 -41.50 -5.50
N ALA A 74 1.18 -40.95 -6.68
CA ALA A 74 0.33 -41.64 -7.67
C ALA A 74 0.91 -42.99 -8.12
N GLY A 75 2.23 -43.08 -8.26
CA GLY A 75 2.93 -44.31 -8.65
C GLY A 75 2.88 -45.45 -7.61
N LEU A 76 2.43 -45.18 -6.36
CA LEU A 76 2.32 -46.18 -5.30
C LEU A 76 0.89 -46.62 -5.01
N SER A 77 -0.11 -46.04 -5.68
CA SER A 77 -1.54 -46.33 -5.44
C SER A 77 -1.96 -47.76 -5.80
N GLU A 78 -1.21 -48.44 -6.66
CA GLU A 78 -1.45 -49.84 -7.05
C GLU A 78 -0.86 -50.86 -6.05
N HIS A 79 -0.03 -50.40 -5.11
CA HIS A 79 0.66 -51.25 -4.15
C HIS A 79 -0.02 -51.16 -2.76
N PRO A 80 -0.62 -52.26 -2.25
CA PRO A 80 -1.31 -52.24 -0.96
C PRO A 80 -0.40 -51.76 0.18
N LEU A 81 -0.89 -50.81 0.98
CA LEU A 81 -0.19 -50.25 2.15
C LEU A 81 1.12 -49.51 1.86
N ALA A 82 1.45 -49.22 0.60
CA ALA A 82 2.73 -48.63 0.23
C ALA A 82 2.95 -47.24 0.87
N SER A 83 1.89 -46.43 0.97
CA SER A 83 1.91 -45.10 1.60
C SER A 83 2.11 -45.12 3.13
N LEU A 84 1.88 -46.28 3.77
CA LEU A 84 2.04 -46.51 5.20
C LEU A 84 3.29 -47.35 5.54
N GLY A 85 4.03 -47.83 4.54
CA GLY A 85 5.11 -48.81 4.73
C GLY A 85 6.20 -48.36 5.71
N HIS A 86 6.57 -47.07 5.69
CA HIS A 86 7.55 -46.50 6.62
C HIS A 86 7.04 -46.40 8.07
N LEU A 87 5.72 -46.31 8.26
CA LEU A 87 5.09 -46.27 9.59
C LEU A 87 4.87 -47.67 10.15
N LEU A 88 4.52 -48.64 9.30
CA LEU A 88 4.10 -49.96 9.73
C LEU A 88 5.26 -50.96 9.91
N GLY A 89 6.44 -50.67 9.35
CA GLY A 89 7.61 -51.55 9.43
C GLY A 89 7.40 -52.91 8.73
N ASP A 90 8.13 -53.94 9.15
CA ASP A 90 8.08 -55.30 8.57
C ASP A 90 6.84 -56.10 9.02
N ILE A 91 5.65 -55.60 8.68
CA ILE A 91 4.38 -56.36 8.80
C ILE A 91 4.19 -57.40 7.69
N ALA A 92 5.14 -57.51 6.74
CA ALA A 92 5.09 -58.38 5.57
C ALA A 92 5.15 -59.90 5.89
N GLY A 93 5.47 -60.31 7.12
CA GLY A 93 5.53 -61.71 7.52
C GLY A 93 4.16 -62.32 7.82
N GLY A 94 3.43 -62.82 6.80
CA GLY A 94 2.20 -63.61 6.99
C GLY A 94 1.27 -63.66 5.78
N ALA A 95 0.14 -64.36 5.88
CA ALA A 95 -0.78 -64.55 4.77
C ALA A 95 -1.46 -63.23 4.31
N PRO A 96 -1.71 -63.03 3.00
CA PRO A 96 -2.21 -61.75 2.46
C PRO A 96 -3.52 -61.24 3.06
N HIS A 97 -4.39 -62.14 3.53
CA HIS A 97 -5.69 -61.79 4.15
C HIS A 97 -5.58 -61.20 5.56
N ASP A 98 -4.44 -61.37 6.24
CA ASP A 98 -4.21 -60.80 7.58
C ASP A 98 -3.50 -59.44 7.54
N LEU A 99 -3.13 -58.97 6.35
CA LEU A 99 -2.35 -57.74 6.17
C LEU A 99 -3.07 -56.50 6.70
N GLU A 100 -4.36 -56.38 6.42
CA GLU A 100 -5.20 -55.26 6.87
C GLU A 100 -5.37 -55.23 8.39
N ARG A 101 -5.72 -56.37 9.02
CA ARG A 101 -5.88 -56.47 10.48
C ARG A 101 -4.59 -56.08 11.21
N ARG A 102 -3.43 -56.52 10.69
CA ARG A 102 -2.13 -56.16 11.26
C ARG A 102 -1.79 -54.68 11.07
N ALA A 103 -2.15 -54.09 9.93
CA ALA A 103 -2.00 -52.66 9.70
C ALA A 103 -2.85 -51.84 10.68
N VAL A 104 -4.11 -52.24 10.90
CA VAL A 104 -4.99 -51.61 11.90
C VAL A 104 -4.39 -51.69 13.31
N GLU A 105 -3.88 -52.85 13.72
CA GLU A 105 -3.29 -53.02 15.05
C GLU A 105 -1.97 -52.26 15.21
N ALA A 106 -1.15 -52.22 14.16
CA ALA A 106 0.08 -51.43 14.14
C ALA A 106 -0.21 -49.93 14.26
N LEU A 107 -1.19 -49.39 13.52
CA LEU A 107 -1.59 -47.98 13.61
C LEU A 107 -2.07 -47.61 15.02
N ARG A 108 -2.86 -48.47 15.68
CA ARG A 108 -3.30 -48.25 17.06
C ARG A 108 -2.16 -48.25 18.07
N ARG A 109 -1.14 -49.11 17.88
CA ARG A 109 0.06 -49.13 18.73
C ARG A 109 0.96 -47.93 18.50
N LEU A 110 1.08 -47.49 17.24
CA LEU A 110 1.93 -46.39 16.83
C LEU A 110 1.41 -45.05 17.36
N ALA A 111 0.10 -44.83 17.23
CA ALA A 111 -0.56 -43.58 17.56
C ALA A 111 -1.76 -43.82 18.51
N PRO A 112 -1.51 -44.04 19.82
CA PRO A 112 -2.57 -44.19 20.81
C PRO A 112 -3.38 -42.90 20.95
N GLY A 113 -4.72 -43.01 21.10
CA GLY A 113 -5.64 -41.86 21.05
C GLY A 113 -5.43 -40.76 22.10
N SER A 114 -4.64 -41.04 23.15
CA SER A 114 -4.23 -40.05 24.16
C SER A 114 -3.25 -39.01 23.62
N SER A 115 -2.39 -39.34 22.66
CA SER A 115 -1.28 -38.46 22.23
C SER A 115 -0.79 -38.64 20.78
N GLY A 116 -1.33 -39.59 20.02
CA GLY A 116 -0.92 -39.87 18.65
C GLY A 116 -1.81 -39.20 17.60
N VAL A 117 -1.19 -38.49 16.66
CA VAL A 117 -1.86 -37.84 15.51
C VAL A 117 -1.31 -38.46 14.22
N LEU A 118 -2.19 -38.98 13.37
CA LEU A 118 -1.84 -39.48 12.04
C LEU A 118 -2.22 -38.43 10.98
N VAL A 119 -1.22 -37.96 10.26
CA VAL A 119 -1.31 -36.87 9.29
C VAL A 119 -1.26 -37.46 7.89
N LEU A 120 -2.27 -37.18 7.07
CA LEU A 120 -2.40 -37.72 5.72
C LEU A 120 -2.38 -36.58 4.70
N ASP A 121 -1.41 -36.59 3.81
CA ASP A 121 -1.34 -35.63 2.70
C ASP A 121 -1.77 -36.26 1.36
N ASP A 122 -2.57 -35.52 0.59
CA ASP A 122 -3.18 -35.91 -0.67
C ASP A 122 -3.95 -37.26 -0.62
N VAL A 123 -4.96 -37.34 0.26
CA VAL A 123 -5.71 -38.57 0.58
C VAL A 123 -6.36 -39.26 -0.63
N GLN A 124 -6.67 -38.53 -1.70
CA GLN A 124 -7.23 -39.11 -2.93
C GLN A 124 -6.27 -40.04 -3.68
N VAL A 125 -4.98 -39.98 -3.36
CA VAL A 125 -3.92 -40.79 -4.00
C VAL A 125 -3.61 -42.05 -3.16
N LEU A 126 -4.19 -42.18 -1.96
CA LEU A 126 -4.03 -43.37 -1.11
C LEU A 126 -4.66 -44.60 -1.76
N ASP A 127 -3.99 -45.74 -1.59
CA ASP A 127 -4.54 -47.02 -1.98
C ASP A 127 -5.75 -47.40 -1.10
N PRO A 128 -6.75 -48.12 -1.63
CA PRO A 128 -7.96 -48.48 -0.88
C PRO A 128 -7.69 -49.25 0.43
N TRP A 129 -6.62 -50.05 0.48
CA TRP A 129 -6.27 -50.86 1.65
C TRP A 129 -5.74 -49.98 2.80
N SER A 130 -4.87 -49.02 2.50
CA SER A 130 -4.41 -48.03 3.47
C SER A 130 -5.57 -47.20 4.02
N LEU A 131 -6.47 -46.73 3.15
CA LEU A 131 -7.63 -45.94 3.58
C LEU A 131 -8.55 -46.74 4.51
N HIS A 132 -8.80 -48.02 4.20
CA HIS A 132 -9.64 -48.88 5.04
C HIS A 132 -8.98 -49.19 6.39
N ALA A 133 -7.67 -49.45 6.41
CA ALA A 133 -6.91 -49.68 7.64
C ALA A 133 -6.93 -48.44 8.57
N ILE A 134 -6.76 -47.25 8.00
CA ILE A 134 -6.81 -45.97 8.73
C ILE A 134 -8.20 -45.73 9.34
N VAL A 135 -9.26 -45.87 8.54
CA VAL A 135 -10.64 -45.67 9.00
C VAL A 135 -11.00 -46.70 10.08
N SER A 136 -10.57 -47.95 9.92
CA SER A 136 -10.82 -49.03 10.89
C SER A 136 -10.03 -48.85 12.20
N ALA A 137 -8.82 -48.29 12.13
CA ALA A 137 -8.00 -48.01 13.32
C ALA A 137 -8.64 -47.00 14.27
N ARG A 138 -9.54 -46.13 13.79
CA ARG A 138 -10.24 -45.11 14.60
C ARG A 138 -11.18 -45.67 15.66
N VAL A 139 -11.72 -46.88 15.46
CA VAL A 139 -12.73 -47.44 16.37
C VAL A 139 -12.04 -47.87 17.67
N THR A 140 -12.41 -47.21 18.79
CA THR A 140 -11.94 -47.47 20.17
C THR A 140 -10.44 -47.18 20.42
N ASP A 141 -10.15 -46.04 21.07
CA ASP A 141 -8.81 -45.54 21.47
C ASP A 141 -7.77 -45.39 20.33
N GLY A 142 -8.24 -45.21 19.10
CA GLY A 142 -7.43 -45.04 17.89
C GLY A 142 -6.87 -43.63 17.67
N PRO A 143 -6.08 -43.44 16.60
CA PRO A 143 -5.39 -42.18 16.31
C PRO A 143 -6.33 -41.02 15.94
N ARG A 144 -5.92 -39.81 16.31
CA ARG A 144 -6.50 -38.55 15.80
C ARG A 144 -5.99 -38.34 14.37
N LEU A 145 -6.84 -37.96 13.43
CA LEU A 145 -6.42 -37.72 12.05
C LEU A 145 -6.45 -36.25 11.68
N LEU A 146 -5.43 -35.84 10.94
CA LEU A 146 -5.33 -34.56 10.25
C LEU A 146 -5.10 -34.85 8.76
N VAL A 147 -6.09 -34.57 7.91
CA VAL A 147 -6.15 -35.09 6.53
C VAL A 147 -6.29 -33.96 5.53
N ALA A 148 -5.46 -33.94 4.48
CA ALA A 148 -5.63 -33.05 3.32
C ALA A 148 -6.19 -33.79 2.10
N ALA A 149 -7.15 -33.17 1.42
CA ALA A 149 -7.77 -33.67 0.19
C ALA A 149 -7.96 -32.58 -0.86
N ARG A 150 -7.98 -32.95 -2.14
CA ARG A 150 -8.32 -32.04 -3.25
C ARG A 150 -9.83 -31.90 -3.43
N SER A 151 -10.29 -30.70 -3.78
CA SER A 151 -11.71 -30.45 -4.10
C SER A 151 -12.13 -30.86 -5.52
N SER A 152 -11.17 -31.17 -6.39
CA SER A 152 -11.40 -31.52 -7.80
C SER A 152 -11.84 -32.99 -7.95
N GLY A 153 -13.11 -33.28 -7.67
CA GLY A 153 -13.75 -34.59 -7.88
C GLY A 153 -14.52 -35.10 -6.66
N PRO A 154 -15.40 -36.11 -6.83
CA PRO A 154 -16.13 -36.69 -5.70
C PRO A 154 -15.16 -37.39 -4.74
N LEU A 155 -15.12 -36.94 -3.49
CA LEU A 155 -14.42 -37.63 -2.41
C LEU A 155 -15.08 -39.00 -2.17
N SER A 156 -14.28 -40.01 -1.86
CA SER A 156 -14.84 -41.31 -1.45
C SER A 156 -15.63 -41.18 -0.14
N ASP A 157 -16.65 -42.01 0.04
CA ASP A 157 -17.49 -41.99 1.26
C ASP A 157 -16.65 -42.12 2.54
N ALA A 158 -15.56 -42.90 2.48
CA ALA A 158 -14.62 -43.11 3.59
C ALA A 158 -13.82 -41.84 3.98
N VAL A 159 -13.49 -40.96 3.03
CA VAL A 159 -12.85 -39.67 3.32
C VAL A 159 -13.89 -38.65 3.78
N ALA A 160 -15.09 -38.69 3.20
CA ALA A 160 -16.18 -37.79 3.55
C ALA A 160 -16.71 -38.00 4.98
N THR A 161 -16.53 -39.18 5.59
CA THR A 161 -16.87 -39.43 7.00
C THR A 161 -15.85 -38.85 7.98
N ILE A 162 -14.64 -38.49 7.53
CA ILE A 162 -13.59 -37.90 8.37
C ILE A 162 -14.00 -36.52 8.90
N GLY A 163 -14.65 -35.72 8.06
CA GLY A 163 -15.17 -34.39 8.43
C GLY A 163 -16.58 -34.40 9.04
N ARG A 164 -17.12 -35.57 9.40
CA ARG A 164 -18.44 -35.69 10.07
C ARG A 164 -18.25 -35.98 11.55
N THR A 165 -19.07 -35.35 12.40
CA THR A 165 -18.95 -35.26 13.86
C THR A 165 -18.54 -36.59 14.54
N PRO A 166 -17.51 -36.61 15.41
CA PRO A 166 -16.74 -35.48 15.95
C PRO A 166 -15.59 -34.98 15.04
N GLY A 167 -15.81 -34.88 13.72
CA GLY A 167 -14.89 -34.22 12.78
C GLY A 167 -15.19 -32.75 12.46
N THR A 168 -14.13 -32.00 12.14
CA THR A 168 -14.12 -30.60 11.66
C THR A 168 -13.65 -30.59 10.20
N ARG A 169 -14.34 -29.83 9.34
CA ARG A 169 -13.94 -29.61 7.94
C ARG A 169 -13.47 -28.17 7.75
N ILE A 170 -12.31 -28.00 7.14
CA ILE A 170 -11.68 -26.71 6.84
C ILE A 170 -11.53 -26.62 5.32
N GLU A 171 -12.16 -25.64 4.69
CA GLU A 171 -12.03 -25.40 3.24
C GLU A 171 -11.16 -24.18 2.99
N LEU A 172 -9.99 -24.39 2.38
CA LEU A 172 -9.04 -23.32 2.12
C LEU A 172 -9.50 -22.46 0.95
N GLN A 173 -9.59 -21.16 1.20
CA GLN A 173 -9.91 -20.14 0.20
C GLN A 173 -8.64 -19.63 -0.49
N ARG A 174 -8.76 -19.02 -1.66
CA ARG A 174 -7.63 -18.30 -2.29
C ARG A 174 -7.20 -17.13 -1.40
N LEU A 175 -5.93 -16.73 -1.51
CA LEU A 175 -5.42 -15.58 -0.78
C LEU A 175 -6.13 -14.33 -1.28
N SER A 176 -6.50 -13.44 -0.36
CA SER A 176 -6.88 -12.07 -0.67
C SER A 176 -5.70 -11.30 -1.29
N ALA A 177 -5.97 -10.11 -1.84
CA ALA A 177 -4.93 -9.22 -2.36
C ALA A 177 -3.87 -8.85 -1.29
N ASN A 178 -4.31 -8.61 -0.04
CA ASN A 178 -3.40 -8.29 1.06
C ASN A 178 -2.51 -9.47 1.44
N GLU A 179 -3.09 -10.67 1.55
CA GLU A 179 -2.33 -11.90 1.82
C GLU A 179 -1.38 -12.25 0.66
N THR A 180 -1.77 -11.92 -0.58
CA THR A 180 -0.89 -12.06 -1.75
C THR A 180 0.31 -11.12 -1.64
N ALA A 181 0.10 -9.86 -1.24
CA ALA A 181 1.15 -8.88 -1.01
C ALA A 181 2.10 -9.30 0.12
N GLU A 182 1.55 -9.83 1.22
CA GLU A 182 2.31 -10.33 2.37
C GLU A 182 3.18 -11.53 1.98
N LEU A 183 2.60 -12.54 1.30
CA LEU A 183 3.34 -13.69 0.78
C LEU A 183 4.47 -13.23 -0.16
N ALA A 184 4.18 -12.25 -1.03
CA ALA A 184 5.17 -11.70 -1.92
C ALA A 184 6.32 -11.01 -1.18
N GLY A 185 6.00 -10.22 -0.16
CA GLY A 185 6.98 -9.53 0.67
C GLY A 185 7.92 -10.49 1.39
N ILE A 186 7.40 -11.60 1.93
CA ILE A 186 8.19 -12.65 2.58
C ILE A 186 9.16 -13.31 1.58
N GLU A 187 8.68 -13.70 0.39
CA GLU A 187 9.52 -14.35 -0.65
C GLU A 187 10.61 -13.41 -1.20
N LEU A 188 10.34 -12.10 -1.22
CA LEU A 188 11.23 -11.09 -1.76
C LEU A 188 12.17 -10.45 -0.73
N GLY A 189 11.87 -10.58 0.56
CA GLY A 189 12.62 -9.96 1.67
C GLY A 189 12.38 -8.45 1.83
N ALA A 190 11.47 -7.87 1.05
CA ALA A 190 11.02 -6.49 1.13
C ALA A 190 9.61 -6.38 0.53
N PRO A 191 8.79 -5.39 0.95
CA PRO A 191 7.42 -5.28 0.46
C PRO A 191 7.35 -5.01 -1.04
N LEU A 192 6.25 -5.46 -1.64
CA LEU A 192 5.90 -5.21 -3.03
C LEU A 192 5.01 -3.97 -3.09
N ASP A 193 5.15 -3.13 -4.12
CA ASP A 193 4.23 -2.00 -4.31
C ASP A 193 2.81 -2.49 -4.62
N THR A 194 1.80 -1.68 -4.28
CA THR A 194 0.41 -2.11 -4.33
C THR A 194 -0.10 -2.31 -5.78
N VAL A 195 0.54 -1.76 -6.85
CA VAL A 195 0.18 -2.13 -8.26
C VAL A 195 0.65 -3.54 -8.50
N SER A 196 1.92 -3.80 -8.22
CA SER A 196 2.52 -5.10 -8.52
C SER A 196 1.85 -6.19 -7.69
N ALA A 197 1.47 -5.89 -6.44
CA ALA A 197 0.70 -6.80 -5.62
C ALA A 197 -0.68 -7.09 -6.21
N ALA A 198 -1.43 -6.06 -6.64
CA ALA A 198 -2.72 -6.24 -7.30
C ALA A 198 -2.57 -7.01 -8.62
N ARG A 199 -1.56 -6.68 -9.44
CA ARG A 199 -1.26 -7.38 -10.70
C ARG A 199 -0.93 -8.84 -10.48
N ILE A 200 -0.09 -9.16 -9.49
CA ILE A 200 0.25 -10.54 -9.15
C ILE A 200 -0.98 -11.25 -8.61
N HIS A 201 -1.80 -10.59 -7.80
CA HIS A 201 -3.05 -11.15 -7.31
C HIS A 201 -4.02 -11.45 -8.46
N ASP A 202 -4.33 -10.48 -9.32
CA ASP A 202 -5.19 -10.65 -10.48
C ASP A 202 -4.66 -11.72 -11.43
N ALA A 203 -3.34 -11.74 -11.64
CA ALA A 203 -2.64 -12.73 -12.46
C ALA A 203 -2.79 -14.17 -11.99
N THR A 204 -2.87 -14.36 -10.68
CA THR A 204 -2.84 -15.68 -10.05
C THR A 204 -4.16 -16.05 -9.41
N ASP A 205 -5.10 -15.10 -9.39
CA ASP A 205 -6.36 -15.12 -8.65
C ASP A 205 -6.12 -15.63 -7.21
N GLY A 206 -5.08 -15.09 -6.58
CA GLY A 206 -4.66 -15.40 -5.20
C GLY A 206 -4.21 -16.84 -4.93
N LEU A 207 -3.91 -17.66 -5.95
CA LEU A 207 -3.46 -19.04 -5.74
C LEU A 207 -1.99 -19.04 -5.22
N PRO A 208 -1.72 -19.47 -3.96
CA PRO A 208 -0.39 -19.34 -3.34
C PRO A 208 0.76 -19.91 -4.17
N LEU A 209 0.57 -21.09 -4.77
CA LEU A 209 1.59 -21.71 -5.61
C LEU A 209 1.88 -20.88 -6.85
N ALA A 210 0.85 -20.34 -7.51
CA ALA A 210 1.03 -19.51 -8.69
C ALA A 210 1.70 -18.17 -8.34
N VAL A 211 1.34 -17.56 -7.20
CA VAL A 211 2.01 -16.37 -6.65
C VAL A 211 3.51 -16.65 -6.46
N ALA A 212 3.85 -17.71 -5.74
CA ALA A 212 5.25 -18.05 -5.43
C ALA A 212 6.05 -18.38 -6.70
N GLU A 213 5.48 -19.11 -7.66
CA GLU A 213 6.14 -19.41 -8.94
C GLU A 213 6.33 -18.15 -9.80
N LEU A 214 5.32 -17.28 -9.90
CA LEU A 214 5.41 -16.01 -10.62
C LEU A 214 6.49 -15.09 -10.03
N ILE A 215 6.58 -14.99 -8.71
CA ILE A 215 7.61 -14.20 -8.03
C ILE A 215 9.00 -14.79 -8.26
N ARG A 216 9.17 -16.10 -8.08
CA ARG A 216 10.44 -16.78 -8.35
C ARG A 216 10.85 -16.67 -9.80
N TYR A 217 9.90 -16.65 -10.72
CA TYR A 217 10.14 -16.36 -12.13
C TYR A 217 10.61 -14.91 -12.32
N ALA A 218 9.84 -13.92 -11.85
CA ALA A 218 10.10 -12.50 -12.09
C ALA A 218 11.43 -12.04 -11.47
N LYS A 219 11.85 -12.67 -10.37
CA LYS A 219 13.18 -12.48 -9.75
C LYS A 219 14.31 -13.04 -10.62
N ARG A 220 14.11 -14.18 -11.29
CA ARG A 220 15.10 -14.78 -12.21
C ARG A 220 15.20 -14.02 -13.53
N SER A 221 14.09 -13.52 -14.06
CA SER A 221 14.06 -12.76 -15.31
C SER A 221 14.59 -11.33 -15.17
N GLY A 222 14.73 -10.82 -13.94
CA GLY A 222 15.12 -9.44 -13.67
C GLY A 222 13.98 -8.43 -13.87
N SER A 223 12.74 -8.90 -13.98
CA SER A 223 11.55 -8.06 -14.18
C SER A 223 10.99 -7.49 -12.87
N LEU A 224 11.57 -7.85 -11.75
CA LEU A 224 11.36 -7.18 -10.47
C LEU A 224 12.51 -6.22 -10.22
N THR A 225 12.20 -4.95 -9.96
CA THR A 225 13.17 -3.91 -9.63
C THR A 225 12.90 -3.36 -8.23
N LEU A 226 13.94 -3.17 -7.43
CA LEU A 226 13.82 -2.59 -6.10
C LEU A 226 13.98 -1.06 -6.20
N ARG A 227 12.96 -0.29 -5.82
CA ARG A 227 12.96 1.18 -5.80
C ARG A 227 12.36 1.69 -4.51
N ALA A 228 13.03 2.64 -3.84
CA ALA A 228 12.60 3.19 -2.55
C ALA A 228 12.31 2.13 -1.45
N GLY A 229 12.94 0.94 -1.55
CA GLY A 229 12.68 -0.18 -0.65
C GLY A 229 11.46 -1.04 -1.00
N LEU A 230 10.81 -0.79 -2.15
CA LEU A 230 9.71 -1.59 -2.67
C LEU A 230 10.11 -2.33 -3.93
N TRP A 231 9.73 -3.61 -4.00
CA TRP A 231 9.78 -4.34 -5.25
C TRP A 231 8.68 -3.86 -6.18
N ARG A 232 9.03 -3.62 -7.44
CA ARG A 232 8.12 -3.26 -8.52
C ARG A 232 8.26 -4.23 -9.67
N TRP A 233 7.13 -4.75 -10.14
CA TRP A 233 7.05 -5.61 -11.30
C TRP A 233 6.93 -4.76 -12.56
N THR A 234 8.00 -4.75 -13.36
CA THR A 234 8.01 -4.11 -14.67
C THR A 234 7.36 -5.06 -15.69
N SER A 235 6.43 -4.54 -16.49
CA SER A 235 5.61 -5.28 -17.47
C SER A 235 6.38 -6.03 -18.56
N ASP A 236 7.71 -5.94 -18.60
CA ASP A 236 8.57 -6.65 -19.56
C ASP A 236 8.88 -8.11 -19.13
N ALA A 237 8.12 -8.65 -18.17
CA ALA A 237 8.31 -10.02 -17.72
C ALA A 237 7.72 -11.02 -18.72
N GLN A 238 8.59 -11.78 -19.38
CA GLN A 238 8.18 -12.94 -20.17
C GLN A 238 7.49 -13.94 -19.24
N ILE A 239 6.51 -14.72 -19.68
CA ILE A 239 5.95 -15.81 -18.85
C ILE A 239 6.46 -17.12 -19.42
N ASP A 240 7.07 -17.97 -18.58
CA ASP A 240 7.50 -19.30 -19.02
C ASP A 240 6.32 -20.28 -19.16
N GLN A 241 6.57 -21.38 -19.87
CA GLN A 241 5.55 -22.40 -20.17
C GLN A 241 4.94 -23.01 -18.91
N ARG A 242 5.73 -23.17 -17.84
CA ARG A 242 5.28 -23.79 -16.59
C ARG A 242 4.27 -22.90 -15.87
N LEU A 243 4.48 -21.58 -15.90
CA LEU A 243 3.53 -20.62 -15.33
C LEU A 243 2.25 -20.51 -16.17
N ALA A 244 2.35 -20.55 -17.50
CA ALA A 244 1.17 -20.58 -18.38
C ALA A 244 0.31 -21.85 -18.16
N GLU A 245 0.94 -23.01 -17.99
CA GLU A 245 0.26 -24.27 -17.67
C GLU A 245 -0.41 -24.25 -16.28
N LEU A 246 0.26 -23.68 -15.27
CA LEU A 246 -0.29 -23.49 -13.92
C LEU A 246 -1.52 -22.57 -13.92
N LEU A 247 -1.55 -21.58 -14.81
CA LEU A 247 -2.67 -20.65 -15.00
C LEU A 247 -3.74 -21.19 -15.97
N GLY A 248 -3.57 -22.39 -16.52
CA GLY A 248 -4.52 -23.04 -17.43
C GLY A 248 -4.54 -22.47 -18.85
N LEU A 249 -3.55 -21.66 -19.24
CA LEU A 249 -3.47 -20.97 -20.53
C LEU A 249 -2.85 -21.88 -21.60
N ARG A 250 -3.67 -22.65 -22.33
CA ARG A 250 -3.22 -23.62 -23.36
C ARG A 250 -3.01 -22.99 -24.74
N VAL A 251 -2.01 -22.12 -24.87
CA VAL A 251 -1.71 -21.40 -26.12
C VAL A 251 -1.14 -22.32 -27.23
N GLU A 252 -0.53 -23.45 -26.87
CA GLU A 252 0.14 -24.36 -27.82
C GLU A 252 -0.83 -25.18 -28.69
N SER A 253 -2.07 -25.37 -28.24
CA SER A 253 -3.10 -26.11 -28.99
C SER A 253 -3.89 -25.25 -29.98
N LEU A 254 -3.56 -23.96 -30.14
CA LEU A 254 -4.28 -23.05 -31.01
C LEU A 254 -3.96 -23.26 -32.49
N THR A 255 -4.97 -23.13 -33.34
CA THR A 255 -4.79 -23.00 -34.79
C THR A 255 -4.04 -21.71 -35.13
N CYS A 256 -3.47 -21.63 -36.33
CA CYS A 256 -2.77 -20.41 -36.78
C CYS A 256 -3.69 -19.18 -36.72
N ASP A 257 -4.94 -19.30 -37.14
CA ASP A 257 -5.89 -18.18 -37.18
C ASP A 257 -6.37 -17.77 -35.77
N ALA A 258 -6.60 -18.74 -34.88
CA ALA A 258 -6.90 -18.47 -33.47
C ALA A 258 -5.75 -17.72 -32.77
N ARG A 259 -4.51 -18.07 -33.12
CA ARG A 259 -3.32 -17.38 -32.64
C ARG A 259 -3.21 -15.97 -33.23
N ASP A 260 -3.46 -15.79 -34.53
CA ASP A 260 -3.49 -14.46 -35.17
C ASP A 260 -4.50 -13.54 -34.47
N VAL A 261 -5.69 -14.04 -34.12
CA VAL A 261 -6.73 -13.26 -33.40
C VAL A 261 -6.23 -12.85 -32.02
N LEU A 262 -5.67 -13.79 -31.26
CA LEU A 262 -5.15 -13.50 -29.93
C LEU A 262 -3.98 -12.52 -29.99
N GLU A 263 -3.02 -12.71 -30.90
CA GLU A 263 -1.89 -11.79 -31.11
C GLU A 263 -2.37 -10.39 -31.50
N LEU A 264 -3.36 -10.29 -32.40
CA LEU A 264 -3.98 -9.02 -32.79
C LEU A 264 -4.60 -8.31 -31.59
N LEU A 265 -5.47 -9.00 -30.84
CA LEU A 265 -6.15 -8.44 -29.67
C LEU A 265 -5.17 -8.07 -28.55
N CYS A 266 -4.08 -8.81 -28.39
CA CYS A 266 -3.02 -8.45 -27.45
C CYS A 266 -2.27 -7.17 -27.87
N MET A 267 -2.13 -6.88 -29.17
CA MET A 267 -1.49 -5.64 -29.62
C MET A 267 -2.36 -4.40 -29.43
N VAL A 268 -3.66 -4.51 -29.68
CA VAL A 268 -4.59 -3.35 -29.72
C VAL A 268 -5.62 -3.30 -28.60
N ASP A 269 -5.51 -4.22 -27.64
CA ASP A 269 -6.35 -4.45 -26.47
C ASP A 269 -7.80 -4.88 -26.75
N HIS A 270 -8.48 -4.26 -27.72
CA HIS A 270 -9.88 -4.59 -28.05
C HIS A 270 -10.26 -4.13 -29.46
N LEU A 271 -11.14 -4.90 -30.12
CA LEU A 271 -11.70 -4.58 -31.45
C LEU A 271 -13.18 -5.01 -31.55
N PRO A 272 -13.98 -4.37 -32.43
CA PRO A 272 -15.28 -4.89 -32.81
C PRO A 272 -15.14 -6.28 -33.43
N ILE A 273 -16.08 -7.18 -33.11
CA ILE A 273 -16.11 -8.54 -33.68
C ILE A 273 -16.11 -8.50 -35.23
N GLY A 274 -16.77 -7.51 -35.84
CA GLY A 274 -16.77 -7.30 -37.29
C GLY A 274 -15.38 -7.07 -37.87
N ILE A 275 -14.59 -6.19 -37.26
CA ILE A 275 -13.22 -5.90 -37.69
C ILE A 275 -12.30 -7.11 -37.48
N VAL A 276 -12.44 -7.84 -36.36
CA VAL A 276 -11.66 -9.07 -36.13
C VAL A 276 -11.91 -10.09 -37.24
N ASN A 277 -13.17 -10.31 -37.60
CA ASN A 277 -13.56 -11.24 -38.66
C ASN A 277 -13.13 -10.79 -40.05
N GLU A 278 -13.03 -9.49 -40.30
CA GLU A 278 -12.51 -8.94 -41.55
C GLU A 278 -10.99 -9.14 -41.66
N VAL A 279 -10.26 -8.86 -40.57
CA VAL A 279 -8.81 -9.00 -40.53
C VAL A 279 -8.40 -10.48 -40.60
N ILE A 280 -9.06 -11.36 -39.85
CA ILE A 280 -8.81 -12.81 -39.78
C ILE A 280 -10.15 -13.57 -39.91
N PRO A 281 -10.56 -13.93 -41.13
CA PRO A 281 -11.83 -14.62 -41.35
C PRO A 281 -11.78 -16.08 -40.90
N GLY A 282 -12.91 -16.60 -40.39
CA GLY A 282 -13.12 -18.04 -40.16
C GLY A 282 -12.78 -18.56 -38.76
N VAL A 283 -12.49 -17.69 -37.81
CA VAL A 283 -12.24 -18.08 -36.39
C VAL A 283 -13.53 -18.06 -35.58
N ASP A 284 -13.78 -19.10 -34.81
CA ASP A 284 -14.88 -19.14 -33.83
C ASP A 284 -14.46 -18.46 -32.52
N LEU A 285 -14.87 -17.20 -32.34
CA LEU A 285 -14.59 -16.46 -31.11
C LEU A 285 -15.27 -17.06 -29.87
N ALA A 286 -16.39 -17.79 -30.03
CA ALA A 286 -17.06 -18.45 -28.92
C ALA A 286 -16.24 -19.64 -28.39
N GLU A 287 -15.52 -20.33 -29.28
CA GLU A 287 -14.57 -21.37 -28.89
C GLU A 287 -13.40 -20.78 -28.07
N LEU A 288 -12.84 -19.65 -28.52
CA LEU A 288 -11.77 -18.96 -27.80
C LEU A 288 -12.22 -18.39 -26.44
N GLU A 289 -13.48 -17.94 -26.34
CA GLU A 289 -14.08 -17.52 -25.07
C GLU A 289 -14.25 -18.71 -24.12
N GLY A 290 -14.73 -19.87 -24.61
CA GLY A 290 -14.84 -21.10 -23.84
C GLY A 290 -13.51 -21.62 -23.31
N GLN A 291 -12.41 -21.35 -24.03
CA GLN A 291 -11.04 -21.64 -23.60
C GLN A 291 -10.41 -20.58 -22.68
N ARG A 292 -11.16 -19.50 -22.35
CA ARG A 292 -10.70 -18.36 -21.54
C ARG A 292 -9.49 -17.64 -22.14
N LEU A 293 -9.44 -17.51 -23.46
CA LEU A 293 -8.38 -16.77 -24.18
C LEU A 293 -8.84 -15.37 -24.61
N VAL A 294 -10.12 -15.24 -24.94
CA VAL A 294 -10.78 -13.95 -25.20
C VAL A 294 -12.01 -13.80 -24.32
N ARG A 295 -12.51 -12.58 -24.21
CA ARG A 295 -13.74 -12.23 -23.51
C ARG A 295 -14.45 -11.09 -24.24
N LEU A 296 -15.74 -10.94 -24.01
CA LEU A 296 -16.43 -9.70 -24.36
C LEU A 296 -15.80 -8.51 -23.60
N ALA A 297 -15.55 -7.43 -24.33
CA ALA A 297 -15.09 -6.18 -23.74
C ALA A 297 -16.25 -5.46 -23.03
N ALA A 298 -15.94 -4.43 -22.25
CA ALA A 298 -16.98 -3.62 -21.59
C ALA A 298 -17.91 -2.93 -22.62
N ARG A 299 -17.39 -2.64 -23.81
CA ARG A 299 -18.16 -2.08 -24.93
C ARG A 299 -18.90 -3.21 -25.67
N PRO A 300 -20.25 -3.12 -25.84
CA PRO A 300 -21.02 -4.15 -26.52
C PRO A 300 -20.54 -4.39 -27.95
N GLY A 301 -20.39 -5.67 -28.34
CA GLY A 301 -19.93 -6.06 -29.68
C GLY A 301 -18.42 -6.02 -29.89
N TRP A 302 -17.65 -5.75 -28.84
CA TRP A 302 -16.19 -5.74 -28.85
C TRP A 302 -15.64 -6.94 -28.09
N VAL A 303 -14.48 -7.42 -28.52
CA VAL A 303 -13.75 -8.54 -27.92
C VAL A 303 -12.37 -8.07 -27.46
N ALA A 304 -11.89 -8.62 -26.35
CA ALA A 304 -10.60 -8.33 -25.74
C ALA A 304 -9.92 -9.64 -25.29
N PRO A 305 -8.60 -9.66 -25.01
CA PRO A 305 -7.95 -10.78 -24.36
C PRO A 305 -8.61 -11.07 -23.01
N ALA A 306 -8.75 -12.36 -22.68
CA ALA A 306 -9.38 -12.77 -21.43
C ALA A 306 -8.57 -12.34 -20.19
N HIS A 307 -7.24 -12.29 -20.33
CA HIS A 307 -6.34 -12.05 -19.21
C HIS A 307 -5.18 -11.12 -19.61
N PRO A 308 -4.82 -10.09 -18.81
CA PRO A 308 -3.69 -9.19 -19.10
C PRO A 308 -2.37 -9.92 -19.38
N LEU A 309 -2.03 -10.96 -18.60
CA LEU A 309 -0.84 -11.79 -18.83
C LEU A 309 -0.77 -12.53 -20.17
N LEU A 310 -1.91 -12.75 -20.86
CA LEU A 310 -1.88 -13.29 -22.22
C LEU A 310 -1.22 -12.30 -23.18
N ARG A 311 -1.36 -10.99 -22.92
CA ARG A 311 -0.74 -9.93 -23.71
C ARG A 311 0.77 -10.09 -23.73
N ASP A 312 1.39 -10.14 -22.55
CA ASP A 312 2.85 -10.19 -22.43
C ASP A 312 3.39 -11.51 -22.99
N ALA A 313 2.69 -12.63 -22.73
CA ALA A 313 3.04 -13.94 -23.27
C ALA A 313 2.97 -14.00 -24.81
N CYS A 314 1.95 -13.37 -25.42
CA CYS A 314 1.78 -13.32 -26.87
C CYS A 314 2.78 -12.35 -27.52
N LEU A 315 2.90 -11.12 -27.01
CA LEU A 315 3.75 -10.09 -27.61
C LEU A 315 5.24 -10.44 -27.54
N THR A 316 5.68 -11.14 -26.50
CA THR A 316 7.07 -11.59 -26.36
C THR A 316 7.52 -12.53 -27.49
N ARG A 317 6.61 -13.40 -27.95
CA ARG A 317 6.89 -14.40 -28.98
C ARG A 317 6.60 -13.88 -30.39
N LEU A 318 6.05 -12.67 -30.49
CA LEU A 318 5.62 -12.09 -31.75
C LEU A 318 6.82 -11.54 -32.53
N GLU A 319 7.13 -12.18 -33.65
CA GLU A 319 8.21 -11.77 -34.53
C GLU A 319 7.94 -10.38 -35.14
N PRO A 320 8.93 -9.48 -35.28
CA PRO A 320 8.71 -8.11 -35.76
C PRO A 320 8.02 -8.01 -37.13
N LEU A 321 8.35 -8.91 -38.06
CA LEU A 321 7.71 -8.95 -39.39
C LEU A 321 6.26 -9.42 -39.32
N ARG A 322 5.95 -10.35 -38.41
CA ARG A 322 4.61 -10.86 -38.17
C ARG A 322 3.73 -9.79 -37.50
N ARG A 323 4.29 -9.10 -36.49
CA ARG A 323 3.68 -7.90 -35.88
C ARG A 323 3.29 -6.90 -36.96
N ARG A 324 4.25 -6.51 -37.80
CA ARG A 324 4.00 -5.58 -38.91
C ARG A 324 2.91 -6.08 -39.86
N SER A 325 2.96 -7.34 -40.28
CA SER A 325 1.98 -7.90 -41.22
C SER A 325 0.55 -7.89 -40.68
N LEU A 326 0.36 -8.19 -39.40
CA LEU A 326 -0.96 -8.13 -38.75
C LEU A 326 -1.47 -6.70 -38.63
N LEU A 327 -0.61 -5.75 -38.24
CA LEU A 327 -0.97 -4.33 -38.16
C LEU A 327 -1.29 -3.74 -39.54
N GLU A 328 -0.59 -4.14 -40.61
CA GLU A 328 -0.90 -3.76 -41.99
C GLU A 328 -2.26 -4.33 -42.47
N ARG A 329 -2.65 -5.53 -42.02
CA ARG A 329 -3.99 -6.08 -42.28
C ARG A 329 -5.05 -5.29 -41.51
N LEU A 330 -4.79 -4.95 -40.25
CA LEU A 330 -5.68 -4.14 -39.42
C LEU A 330 -5.93 -2.75 -40.03
N VAL A 331 -4.86 -2.02 -40.38
CA VAL A 331 -4.99 -0.68 -40.99
C VAL A 331 -5.81 -0.73 -42.27
N ARG A 332 -5.64 -1.77 -43.09
CA ARG A 332 -6.45 -1.96 -44.31
C ARG A 332 -7.93 -2.21 -43.99
N ALA A 333 -8.24 -3.07 -43.03
CA ALA A 333 -9.63 -3.32 -42.61
C ALA A 333 -10.27 -2.06 -42.01
N LEU A 334 -9.55 -1.32 -41.16
CA LEU A 334 -10.03 -0.06 -40.59
C LEU A 334 -10.27 1.00 -41.67
N ALA A 335 -9.40 1.09 -42.67
CA ALA A 335 -9.56 2.04 -43.78
C ALA A 335 -10.68 1.66 -44.76
N ALA A 336 -11.02 0.36 -44.86
CA ALA A 336 -12.11 -0.14 -45.70
C ALA A 336 -13.46 -0.13 -44.98
N SER A 337 -13.47 0.09 -43.67
CA SER A 337 -14.69 0.10 -42.86
C SER A 337 -15.54 1.34 -43.16
N ASP A 338 -16.84 1.12 -43.38
CA ASP A 338 -17.82 2.21 -43.44
C ASP A 338 -18.24 2.70 -42.03
N ASP A 339 -17.67 2.13 -40.96
CA ASP A 339 -17.94 2.55 -39.59
C ASP A 339 -17.15 3.81 -39.23
N HIS A 340 -17.86 4.91 -38.99
CA HIS A 340 -17.29 6.22 -38.69
C HIS A 340 -17.05 6.42 -37.18
N ASP A 341 -16.93 5.33 -36.42
CA ASP A 341 -16.59 5.37 -35.00
C ASP A 341 -15.23 6.10 -34.79
N PRO A 342 -15.21 7.21 -34.03
CA PRO A 342 -13.97 7.93 -33.74
C PRO A 342 -12.87 7.07 -33.10
N GLU A 343 -13.23 6.00 -32.38
CA GLU A 343 -12.24 5.09 -31.79
C GLU A 343 -11.51 4.26 -32.84
N LEU A 344 -12.20 3.85 -33.91
CA LEU A 344 -11.60 3.09 -35.00
C LEU A 344 -10.67 3.98 -35.83
N GLU A 345 -11.06 5.22 -36.09
CA GLU A 345 -10.21 6.19 -36.77
C GLU A 345 -8.94 6.51 -35.98
N ARG A 346 -9.05 6.74 -34.67
CA ARG A 346 -7.87 6.91 -33.80
C ARG A 346 -6.97 5.67 -33.81
N ARG A 347 -7.55 4.47 -33.73
CA ARG A 347 -6.78 3.22 -33.79
C ARG A 347 -6.04 3.10 -35.12
N ARG A 348 -6.69 3.46 -36.23
CA ARG A 348 -6.08 3.50 -37.57
C ARG A 348 -4.89 4.46 -37.59
N VAL A 349 -5.06 5.69 -37.11
CA VAL A 349 -3.98 6.69 -37.06
C VAL A 349 -2.80 6.22 -36.20
N ILE A 350 -3.05 5.77 -34.97
CA ILE A 350 -2.01 5.28 -34.05
C ILE A 350 -1.24 4.11 -34.67
N THR A 351 -1.96 3.14 -35.24
CA THR A 351 -1.35 1.96 -35.86
C THR A 351 -0.56 2.35 -37.11
N SER A 352 -1.10 3.23 -37.97
CA SER A 352 -0.41 3.73 -39.16
C SER A 352 0.91 4.41 -38.82
N VAL A 353 0.94 5.24 -37.77
CA VAL A 353 2.19 5.88 -37.28
C VAL A 353 3.18 4.82 -36.81
N GLU A 354 2.74 3.80 -36.07
CA GLU A 354 3.61 2.72 -35.58
C GLU A 354 4.31 1.96 -36.73
N ILE A 355 3.58 1.67 -37.82
CA ILE A 355 4.13 0.95 -38.98
C ILE A 355 4.71 1.89 -40.06
N GLY A 356 4.66 3.21 -39.87
CA GLY A 356 5.19 4.20 -40.80
C GLY A 356 4.39 4.36 -42.11
N GLU A 357 3.10 4.07 -42.10
CA GLU A 357 2.19 4.34 -43.22
C GLU A 357 1.76 5.82 -43.24
N PRO A 358 1.50 6.43 -44.42
CA PRO A 358 1.08 7.81 -44.51
C PRO A 358 -0.29 8.03 -43.86
N VAL A 359 -0.45 9.18 -43.20
CA VAL A 359 -1.69 9.60 -42.55
C VAL A 359 -2.01 11.02 -42.98
N GLU A 360 -3.29 11.31 -43.18
CA GLU A 360 -3.75 12.67 -43.49
C GLU A 360 -3.46 13.63 -42.34
N HIS A 361 -3.02 14.85 -42.66
CA HIS A 361 -2.58 15.83 -41.67
C HIS A 361 -3.71 16.19 -40.68
N GLU A 362 -4.95 16.26 -41.17
CA GLU A 362 -6.14 16.54 -40.35
C GLU A 362 -6.40 15.42 -39.32
N ALA A 363 -6.23 14.16 -39.71
CA ALA A 363 -6.41 13.01 -38.83
C ALA A 363 -5.31 12.93 -37.75
N LEU A 364 -4.06 13.27 -38.10
CA LEU A 364 -2.96 13.41 -37.14
C LEU A 364 -3.27 14.49 -36.09
N VAL A 365 -3.65 15.69 -36.54
CA VAL A 365 -3.97 16.81 -35.64
C VAL A 365 -5.18 16.48 -34.76
N ALA A 366 -6.25 15.91 -35.32
CA ALA A 366 -7.43 15.51 -34.54
C ALA A 366 -7.09 14.46 -33.47
N THR A 367 -6.25 13.48 -33.81
CA THR A 367 -5.80 12.44 -32.87
C THR A 367 -4.93 13.04 -31.76
N VAL A 368 -4.00 13.95 -32.10
CA VAL A 368 -3.17 14.66 -31.11
C VAL A 368 -3.98 15.54 -30.18
N THR A 369 -4.96 16.29 -30.70
CA THR A 369 -5.86 17.14 -29.90
C THR A 369 -6.67 16.28 -28.93
N TRP A 370 -7.21 15.16 -29.40
CA TRP A 370 -7.92 14.22 -28.53
C TRP A 370 -6.99 13.64 -27.45
N GLY A 371 -5.79 13.20 -27.82
CA GLY A 371 -4.79 12.67 -26.89
C GLY A 371 -4.38 13.67 -25.81
N SER A 372 -4.21 14.92 -26.20
CA SER A 372 -3.88 16.03 -25.30
C SER A 372 -5.00 16.30 -24.30
N ALA A 373 -6.24 16.31 -24.78
CA ALA A 373 -7.43 16.48 -23.94
C ALA A 373 -7.69 15.29 -22.97
N HIS A 374 -7.04 14.14 -23.17
CA HIS A 374 -7.17 12.97 -22.28
C HIS A 374 -5.88 12.65 -21.51
N GLY A 375 -4.85 13.51 -21.63
CA GLY A 375 -3.58 13.33 -20.92
C GLY A 375 -2.77 12.10 -21.35
N LEU A 376 -2.95 11.60 -22.57
CA LEU A 376 -2.33 10.36 -23.07
C LEU A 376 -0.90 10.57 -23.60
N TRP A 377 -0.11 11.36 -22.88
CA TRP A 377 1.19 11.87 -23.32
C TRP A 377 2.22 10.77 -23.61
N ALA A 378 2.34 9.78 -22.71
CA ALA A 378 3.29 8.69 -22.87
C ALA A 378 2.87 7.72 -23.99
N LEU A 379 1.58 7.42 -24.09
CA LEU A 379 1.03 6.50 -25.09
C LEU A 379 1.10 7.09 -26.50
N MET A 380 0.92 8.41 -26.62
CA MET A 380 0.79 9.10 -27.91
C MET A 380 2.05 9.86 -28.33
N GLY A 381 3.14 9.76 -27.57
CA GLY A 381 4.41 10.44 -27.85
C GLY A 381 4.88 10.30 -29.31
N PRO A 382 4.88 9.10 -29.92
CA PRO A 382 5.24 8.93 -31.33
C PRO A 382 4.31 9.66 -32.31
N VAL A 383 3.00 9.65 -32.05
CA VAL A 383 2.00 10.34 -32.88
C VAL A 383 2.16 11.86 -32.77
N MET A 384 2.37 12.36 -31.56
CA MET A 384 2.60 13.78 -31.29
C MET A 384 3.91 14.27 -31.92
N ALA A 385 4.98 13.48 -31.83
CA ALA A 385 6.25 13.76 -32.52
C ALA A 385 6.06 13.83 -34.04
N ARG A 386 5.37 12.83 -34.63
CA ARG A 386 5.11 12.79 -36.07
C ARG A 386 4.29 13.99 -36.54
N ALA A 387 3.26 14.36 -35.79
CA ALA A 387 2.43 15.53 -36.08
C ALA A 387 3.22 16.84 -35.99
N TRP A 388 4.16 16.97 -35.06
CA TRP A 388 5.06 18.14 -34.99
C TRP A 388 6.03 18.20 -36.17
N GLU A 389 6.57 17.05 -36.59
CA GLU A 389 7.49 16.96 -37.73
C GLU A 389 6.81 17.30 -39.07
N GLU A 390 5.61 16.75 -39.31
CA GLU A 390 4.89 16.93 -40.58
C GLU A 390 4.06 18.23 -40.61
N CYS A 391 3.51 18.64 -39.46
CA CYS A 391 2.55 19.75 -39.34
C CYS A 391 2.98 20.76 -38.26
N PRO A 392 4.16 21.40 -38.32
CA PRO A 392 4.64 22.26 -37.24
C PRO A 392 3.74 23.50 -37.05
N ASN A 393 3.07 23.57 -35.90
CA ASN A 393 2.24 24.70 -35.46
C ASN A 393 2.16 24.73 -33.92
N ALA A 394 1.51 25.75 -33.36
CA ALA A 394 1.41 25.92 -31.91
C ALA A 394 0.78 24.70 -31.20
N VAL A 395 -0.28 24.09 -31.76
CA VAL A 395 -0.98 22.94 -31.18
C VAL A 395 -0.12 21.68 -31.19
N THR A 396 0.48 21.35 -32.33
CA THR A 396 1.35 20.16 -32.45
C THR A 396 2.64 20.32 -31.65
N GLY A 397 3.17 21.54 -31.56
CA GLY A 397 4.33 21.88 -30.74
C GLY A 397 4.06 21.79 -29.25
N LEU A 398 2.90 22.30 -28.79
CA LEU A 398 2.45 22.15 -27.40
C LEU A 398 2.29 20.68 -27.02
N ALA A 399 1.59 19.90 -27.84
CA ALA A 399 1.35 18.48 -27.57
C ALA A 399 2.65 17.66 -27.54
N HIS A 400 3.57 17.89 -28.48
CA HIS A 400 4.87 17.22 -28.48
C HIS A 400 5.75 17.68 -27.30
N GLY A 401 5.73 18.97 -26.97
CA GLY A 401 6.43 19.53 -25.81
C GLY A 401 5.94 18.91 -24.50
N GLU A 402 4.63 18.81 -24.29
CA GLU A 402 4.01 18.13 -23.15
C GLU A 402 4.39 16.63 -23.14
N ALA A 403 4.33 15.92 -24.27
CA ALA A 403 4.78 14.52 -24.35
C ALA A 403 6.25 14.34 -23.92
N LEU A 404 7.13 15.25 -24.33
CA LEU A 404 8.54 15.24 -23.91
C LEU A 404 8.69 15.56 -22.43
N TYR A 405 7.92 16.51 -21.89
CA TYR A 405 7.89 16.82 -20.47
C TYR A 405 7.50 15.58 -19.66
N TRP A 406 6.41 14.91 -20.03
CA TRP A 406 5.90 13.73 -19.33
C TRP A 406 6.77 12.49 -19.45
N THR A 407 7.56 12.39 -20.51
CA THR A 407 8.54 11.32 -20.70
C THR A 407 9.93 11.65 -20.13
N GLY A 408 10.07 12.79 -19.44
CA GLY A 408 11.29 13.18 -18.72
C GLY A 408 12.37 13.85 -19.57
N ARG A 409 12.08 14.24 -20.81
CA ARG A 409 13.03 14.85 -21.75
C ARG A 409 12.93 16.38 -21.70
N MET A 410 13.23 16.96 -20.53
CA MET A 410 12.93 18.35 -20.19
C MET A 410 13.64 19.39 -21.06
N GLU A 411 14.92 19.20 -21.40
CA GLU A 411 15.65 20.11 -22.27
C GLU A 411 15.16 20.07 -23.72
N GLU A 412 14.59 18.95 -24.14
CA GLU A 412 13.96 18.82 -25.45
C GLU A 412 12.58 19.48 -25.46
N ALA A 413 11.78 19.24 -24.43
CA ALA A 413 10.51 19.91 -24.22
C ALA A 413 10.68 21.43 -24.25
N ALA A 414 11.62 21.99 -23.47
CA ALA A 414 11.88 23.42 -23.43
C ALA A 414 12.25 24.00 -24.81
N ARG A 415 13.04 23.27 -25.62
CA ARG A 415 13.42 23.69 -26.99
C ARG A 415 12.25 23.64 -27.97
N VAL A 416 11.42 22.59 -27.90
CA VAL A 416 10.23 22.45 -28.74
C VAL A 416 9.23 23.55 -28.41
N LEU A 417 8.95 23.78 -27.13
CA LEU A 417 8.02 24.81 -26.67
C LEU A 417 8.49 26.23 -27.06
N ASP A 418 9.78 26.53 -26.89
CA ASP A 418 10.39 27.79 -27.34
C ASP A 418 10.28 28.00 -28.86
N THR A 419 10.36 26.92 -29.64
CA THR A 419 10.19 26.97 -31.09
C THR A 419 8.73 27.13 -31.49
N ALA A 420 7.82 26.44 -30.81
CA ALA A 420 6.38 26.52 -31.05
C ALA A 420 5.81 27.90 -30.69
N GLU A 421 6.35 28.57 -29.66
CA GLU A 421 5.95 29.92 -29.26
C GLU A 421 6.14 30.95 -30.39
N ARG A 422 7.20 30.78 -31.20
CA ARG A 422 7.43 31.62 -32.40
C ARG A 422 6.42 31.39 -33.53
N LEU A 423 5.66 30.29 -33.48
CA LEU A 423 4.65 29.91 -34.47
C LEU A 423 3.22 30.28 -34.05
N CYS A 424 3.04 30.85 -32.84
CA CYS A 424 1.75 31.30 -32.35
C CYS A 424 1.12 32.38 -33.24
N ARG A 425 -0.17 32.25 -33.47
CA ARG A 425 -1.01 33.17 -34.27
C ARG A 425 -1.99 33.95 -33.40
N SER A 426 -2.19 33.54 -32.15
CA SER A 426 -3.07 34.21 -31.19
C SER A 426 -2.41 34.39 -29.82
N ASP A 427 -2.94 35.32 -29.01
CA ASP A 427 -2.54 35.47 -27.61
C ASP A 427 -2.87 34.23 -26.77
N SER A 428 -3.95 33.53 -27.07
CA SER A 428 -4.33 32.28 -26.38
C SER A 428 -3.26 31.20 -26.56
N GLU A 429 -2.80 30.98 -27.81
CA GLU A 429 -1.73 30.03 -28.10
C GLU A 429 -0.42 30.43 -27.43
N ARG A 430 -0.10 31.74 -27.40
CA ARG A 430 1.10 32.25 -26.72
C ARG A 430 1.05 31.94 -25.23
N VAL A 431 -0.07 32.19 -24.57
CA VAL A 431 -0.23 31.92 -23.14
C VAL A 431 -0.13 30.43 -22.84
N GLU A 432 -0.83 29.56 -23.57
CA GLU A 432 -0.75 28.11 -23.34
C GLU A 432 0.69 27.57 -23.46
N LEU A 433 1.41 27.98 -24.52
CA LEU A 433 2.80 27.58 -24.72
C LEU A 433 3.75 28.15 -23.66
N ALA A 434 3.60 29.42 -23.30
CA ALA A 434 4.42 30.02 -22.26
C ALA A 434 4.18 29.38 -20.89
N LEU A 435 2.95 29.00 -20.57
CA LEU A 435 2.64 28.27 -19.33
C LEU A 435 3.26 26.87 -19.32
N ALA A 436 3.17 26.12 -20.42
CA ALA A 436 3.85 24.84 -20.55
C ALA A 436 5.39 24.99 -20.45
N ARG A 437 5.95 26.05 -21.04
CA ARG A 437 7.39 26.36 -20.98
C ARG A 437 7.82 26.77 -19.58
N ALA A 438 7.09 27.65 -18.90
CA ALA A 438 7.34 28.06 -17.52
C ALA A 438 7.31 26.84 -16.60
N ARG A 439 6.32 25.95 -16.71
CA ARG A 439 6.26 24.68 -15.98
C ARG A 439 7.48 23.80 -16.25
N THR A 440 7.90 23.69 -17.51
CA THR A 440 9.08 22.90 -17.90
C THR A 440 10.37 23.47 -17.31
N LEU A 441 10.55 24.79 -17.36
CA LEU A 441 11.73 25.48 -16.82
C LEU A 441 11.80 25.38 -15.29
N ASN A 442 10.68 25.64 -14.64
CA ASN A 442 10.54 25.62 -13.20
C ASN A 442 10.64 24.19 -12.65
N VAL A 443 9.65 23.35 -12.96
CA VAL A 443 9.50 22.02 -12.33
C VAL A 443 10.47 21.02 -12.95
N GLY A 444 10.70 21.08 -14.26
CA GLY A 444 11.50 20.11 -14.99
C GLY A 444 13.00 20.41 -15.03
N LEU A 445 13.42 21.67 -14.93
CA LEU A 445 14.83 22.07 -15.08
C LEU A 445 15.41 22.84 -13.89
N ASP A 446 14.61 23.16 -12.86
CA ASP A 446 15.03 23.95 -11.69
C ASP A 446 15.55 25.36 -12.05
N ARG A 447 15.03 25.92 -13.15
CA ARG A 447 15.38 27.23 -13.70
C ARG A 447 14.30 28.26 -13.36
N TRP A 448 14.16 28.53 -12.06
CA TRP A 448 13.09 29.37 -11.51
C TRP A 448 13.11 30.80 -12.02
N ASP A 449 14.29 31.42 -12.05
CA ASP A 449 14.43 32.80 -12.55
C ASP A 449 14.02 32.91 -14.01
N ASP A 450 14.42 31.93 -14.84
CA ASP A 450 14.02 31.90 -16.26
C ASP A 450 12.50 31.70 -16.45
N ALA A 451 11.85 30.96 -15.55
CA ALA A 451 10.40 30.77 -15.58
C ALA A 451 9.65 32.05 -15.19
N VAL A 452 10.11 32.74 -14.13
CA VAL A 452 9.57 34.04 -13.71
C VAL A 452 9.76 35.08 -14.81
N ASP A 453 10.97 35.16 -15.39
CA ASP A 453 11.28 36.10 -16.48
C ASP A 453 10.36 35.87 -17.69
N ALA A 454 10.14 34.60 -18.08
CA ALA A 454 9.24 34.26 -19.17
C ALA A 454 7.78 34.68 -18.87
N ARG A 455 7.33 34.49 -17.62
CA ARG A 455 5.98 34.86 -17.19
C ARG A 455 5.79 36.38 -17.10
N GLU A 456 6.75 37.11 -16.57
CA GLU A 456 6.72 38.58 -16.48
C GLU A 456 6.72 39.22 -17.88
N GLN A 457 7.54 38.70 -18.80
CA GLN A 457 7.53 39.11 -20.20
C GLN A 457 6.15 38.88 -20.84
N MET A 458 5.52 37.74 -20.55
CA MET A 458 4.15 37.44 -21.00
C MET A 458 3.15 38.44 -20.42
N TRP A 459 3.19 38.69 -19.11
CA TRP A 459 2.28 39.60 -18.40
C TRP A 459 2.24 41.00 -19.01
N VAL A 460 3.40 41.55 -19.39
CA VAL A 460 3.51 42.87 -20.03
C VAL A 460 2.82 42.91 -21.40
N SER A 461 2.80 41.79 -22.13
CA SER A 461 2.27 41.71 -23.50
C SER A 461 0.76 41.44 -23.59
N ILE A 462 0.17 40.84 -22.55
CA ILE A 462 -1.24 40.42 -22.54
C ILE A 462 -2.14 41.52 -21.98
N THR A 463 -3.20 41.86 -22.71
CA THR A 463 -4.23 42.83 -22.29
C THR A 463 -5.59 42.20 -22.01
N ASP A 464 -5.84 40.98 -22.51
CA ASP A 464 -7.07 40.25 -22.28
C ASP A 464 -7.20 39.85 -20.79
N PRO A 465 -8.29 40.24 -20.10
CA PRO A 465 -8.50 39.91 -18.70
C PRO A 465 -8.53 38.41 -18.39
N VAL A 466 -9.05 37.58 -19.29
CA VAL A 466 -9.12 36.12 -19.11
C VAL A 466 -7.74 35.50 -19.19
N LEU A 467 -6.96 35.90 -20.20
CA LEU A 467 -5.59 35.41 -20.37
C LEU A 467 -4.67 35.88 -19.24
N ARG A 468 -4.91 37.06 -18.66
CA ARG A 468 -4.21 37.51 -17.45
C ARG A 468 -4.47 36.60 -16.25
N LEU A 469 -5.69 36.09 -16.08
CA LEU A 469 -5.98 35.15 -14.99
C LEU A 469 -5.22 33.84 -15.14
N ASP A 470 -4.93 33.41 -16.37
CA ASP A 470 -4.09 32.24 -16.61
C ASP A 470 -2.64 32.45 -16.22
N VAL A 471 -2.12 33.64 -16.49
CA VAL A 471 -0.80 34.05 -16.01
C VAL A 471 -0.77 34.15 -14.48
N MET A 472 -1.83 34.68 -13.86
CA MET A 472 -1.98 34.71 -12.40
C MET A 472 -2.09 33.31 -11.80
N ALA A 473 -2.82 32.38 -12.43
CA ALA A 473 -2.93 31.01 -11.96
C ALA A 473 -1.57 30.29 -11.97
N ALA A 474 -0.75 30.56 -12.98
CA ALA A 474 0.62 30.07 -13.02
C ALA A 474 1.51 30.72 -11.95
N GLU A 475 1.41 32.03 -11.75
CA GLU A 475 2.11 32.73 -10.66
C GLU A 475 1.73 32.17 -9.28
N ALA A 476 0.43 31.98 -9.03
CA ALA A 476 -0.06 31.38 -7.80
C ALA A 476 0.54 29.98 -7.58
N TYR A 477 0.60 29.17 -8.63
CA TYR A 477 1.23 27.85 -8.58
C TYR A 477 2.71 27.97 -8.17
N GLU A 478 3.47 28.89 -8.77
CA GLU A 478 4.88 29.15 -8.43
C GLU A 478 5.05 29.60 -6.98
N LEU A 479 4.23 30.55 -6.51
CA LEU A 479 4.27 31.10 -5.16
C LEU A 479 3.95 30.02 -4.11
N VAL A 480 2.94 29.19 -4.35
CA VAL A 480 2.67 28.03 -3.48
C VAL A 480 3.91 27.14 -3.41
N HIS A 481 4.56 26.84 -4.53
CA HIS A 481 5.76 25.99 -4.56
C HIS A 481 6.98 26.59 -3.86
N ARG A 482 7.05 27.91 -3.70
CA ARG A 482 8.05 28.60 -2.86
C ARG A 482 7.66 28.65 -1.37
N GLY A 483 6.42 28.31 -1.06
CA GLY A 483 5.85 28.36 0.29
C GLY A 483 5.29 29.73 0.67
N GLU A 484 5.07 30.61 -0.30
CA GLU A 484 4.58 31.98 -0.09
C GLU A 484 3.03 32.02 -0.09
N ALA A 485 2.41 31.32 0.87
CA ALA A 485 0.95 31.19 0.95
C ALA A 485 0.25 32.56 1.07
N ALA A 486 0.85 33.51 1.80
CA ALA A 486 0.33 34.87 1.92
C ALA A 486 0.22 35.57 0.55
N ALA A 487 1.26 35.47 -0.29
CA ALA A 487 1.28 36.09 -1.60
C ALA A 487 0.20 35.52 -2.53
N VAL A 488 -0.10 34.23 -2.41
CA VAL A 488 -1.19 33.56 -3.16
C VAL A 488 -2.56 34.08 -2.72
N ILE A 489 -2.76 34.23 -1.41
CA ILE A 489 -4.00 34.78 -0.84
C ILE A 489 -4.18 36.24 -1.27
N ASP A 490 -3.12 37.04 -1.27
CA ASP A 490 -3.15 38.43 -1.76
C ASP A 490 -3.41 38.50 -3.26
N LEU A 491 -2.87 37.58 -4.05
CA LEU A 491 -3.11 37.49 -5.49
C LEU A 491 -4.58 37.18 -5.79
N LEU A 492 -5.21 36.28 -5.01
CA LEU A 492 -6.62 35.96 -5.14
C LEU A 492 -7.52 37.20 -4.90
N GLN A 493 -7.16 38.08 -3.96
CA GLN A 493 -7.89 39.32 -3.69
C GLN A 493 -7.81 40.34 -4.84
N GLN A 494 -6.81 40.23 -5.71
CA GLN A 494 -6.65 41.11 -6.87
C GLN A 494 -7.51 40.68 -8.06
N ILE A 495 -8.14 39.51 -8.00
CA ILE A 495 -8.98 39.00 -9.08
C ILE A 495 -10.32 39.73 -9.09
N PRO A 496 -10.70 40.40 -10.19
CA PRO A 496 -11.97 41.10 -10.27
C PRO A 496 -13.16 40.13 -10.18
N ASP A 497 -14.25 40.60 -9.58
CA ASP A 497 -15.55 39.93 -9.63
C ASP A 497 -16.07 39.95 -11.08
N ALA A 498 -15.74 38.91 -11.86
CA ALA A 498 -16.24 38.74 -13.21
C ALA A 498 -17.42 37.75 -13.22
N PRO A 499 -18.31 37.82 -14.23
CA PRO A 499 -19.45 36.95 -14.26
C PRO A 499 -19.01 35.50 -14.56
N LEU A 500 -19.43 34.57 -13.69
CA LEU A 500 -19.17 33.13 -13.76
C LEU A 500 -19.79 32.46 -15.01
N ASP A 501 -20.45 33.22 -15.88
CA ASP A 501 -21.03 32.76 -17.14
C ASP A 501 -20.02 32.73 -18.30
N HIS A 502 -18.86 33.38 -18.17
CA HIS A 502 -17.81 33.36 -19.17
C HIS A 502 -16.92 32.12 -19.02
N HIS A 503 -17.03 31.17 -19.95
CA HIS A 503 -16.28 29.88 -19.95
C HIS A 503 -14.76 30.08 -19.71
N GLY A 504 -14.13 31.05 -20.38
CA GLY A 504 -12.70 31.32 -20.18
C GLY A 504 -12.35 31.79 -18.77
N PHE A 505 -13.24 32.54 -18.11
CA PHE A 505 -13.02 32.98 -16.73
C PHE A 505 -13.16 31.80 -15.76
N ARG A 506 -14.17 30.94 -15.95
CA ARG A 506 -14.32 29.70 -15.18
C ARG A 506 -13.08 28.80 -15.30
N ALA A 507 -12.55 28.65 -16.52
CA ALA A 507 -11.37 27.84 -16.76
C ALA A 507 -10.12 28.35 -16.03
N ALA A 508 -9.87 29.66 -16.09
CA ALA A 508 -8.76 30.28 -15.39
C ALA A 508 -8.93 30.22 -13.86
N ARG A 509 -10.15 30.45 -13.35
CA ARG A 509 -10.46 30.28 -11.92
C ARG A 509 -10.27 28.84 -11.45
N TYR A 510 -10.70 27.85 -12.23
CA TYR A 510 -10.48 26.43 -11.95
C TYR A 510 -8.98 26.08 -11.88
N ARG A 511 -8.15 26.63 -12.78
CA ARG A 511 -6.69 26.46 -12.71
C ARG A 511 -6.06 27.10 -11.49
N LEU A 512 -6.63 28.20 -10.98
CA LEU A 512 -6.13 28.88 -9.80
C LEU A 512 -6.38 28.06 -8.51
N THR A 513 -7.46 27.28 -8.45
CA THR A 513 -7.83 26.54 -7.24
C THR A 513 -6.76 25.56 -6.77
N GLN A 514 -5.93 25.04 -7.69
CA GLN A 514 -4.80 24.17 -7.33
C GLN A 514 -3.81 24.84 -6.38
N ALA A 515 -3.67 26.17 -6.46
CA ALA A 515 -2.79 26.96 -5.62
C ALA A 515 -3.53 27.50 -4.38
N THR A 516 -4.74 28.03 -4.55
CA THR A 516 -5.49 28.66 -3.45
C THR A 516 -5.95 27.66 -2.41
N VAL A 517 -6.39 26.46 -2.81
CA VAL A 517 -6.71 25.36 -1.87
C VAL A 517 -5.51 25.02 -1.00
N GLY A 518 -4.33 24.85 -1.61
CA GLY A 518 -3.08 24.59 -0.89
C GLY A 518 -2.70 25.73 0.06
N ALA A 519 -2.77 26.99 -0.42
CA ALA A 519 -2.42 28.18 0.36
C ALA A 519 -3.30 28.37 1.60
N PHE A 520 -4.63 28.27 1.45
CA PHE A 520 -5.55 28.34 2.59
C PHE A 520 -5.38 27.16 3.54
N GLY A 521 -5.15 25.97 3.00
CA GLY A 521 -4.88 24.77 3.78
C GLY A 521 -3.65 24.90 4.68
N VAL A 522 -2.50 25.33 4.15
CA VAL A 522 -1.27 25.52 4.97
C VAL A 522 -1.38 26.69 5.95
N ALA A 523 -2.18 27.71 5.61
CA ALA A 523 -2.51 28.82 6.50
C ALA A 523 -3.49 28.44 7.62
N GLY A 524 -4.07 27.23 7.59
CA GLY A 524 -5.05 26.77 8.57
C GLY A 524 -6.39 27.49 8.48
N ARG A 525 -6.74 28.01 7.30
CA ARG A 525 -8.03 28.64 6.99
C ARG A 525 -8.93 27.63 6.29
N THR A 526 -9.40 26.63 7.04
CA THR A 526 -10.14 25.47 6.53
C THR A 526 -11.47 25.83 5.88
N GLN A 527 -12.18 26.85 6.37
CA GLN A 527 -13.41 27.34 5.74
C GLN A 527 -13.18 27.96 4.36
N ASP A 528 -12.13 28.78 4.22
CA ASP A 528 -11.79 29.39 2.92
C ASP A 528 -11.26 28.32 1.94
N MET A 529 -10.51 27.35 2.45
CA MET A 529 -10.08 26.18 1.68
C MET A 529 -11.28 25.39 1.12
N GLU A 530 -12.31 25.15 1.94
CA GLU A 530 -13.55 24.47 1.51
C GLU A 530 -14.31 25.27 0.45
N ALA A 531 -14.39 26.60 0.61
CA ALA A 531 -15.00 27.46 -0.40
C ALA A 531 -14.26 27.39 -1.75
N GLU A 532 -12.92 27.46 -1.74
CA GLU A 532 -12.12 27.33 -2.97
C GLU A 532 -12.17 25.92 -3.58
N TYR A 533 -12.30 24.88 -2.76
CA TYR A 533 -12.52 23.53 -3.26
C TYR A 533 -13.92 23.35 -3.86
N GLY A 534 -14.93 24.05 -3.35
CA GLY A 534 -16.24 24.15 -4.01
C GLY A 534 -16.15 24.71 -5.43
N VAL A 535 -15.38 25.80 -5.61
CA VAL A 535 -15.08 26.36 -6.94
C VAL A 535 -14.34 25.35 -7.82
N HIS A 536 -13.46 24.55 -7.23
CA HIS A 536 -12.76 23.47 -7.94
C HIS A 536 -13.74 22.41 -8.47
N LEU A 537 -14.64 21.91 -7.62
CA LEU A 537 -15.62 20.90 -8.00
C LEU A 537 -16.59 21.41 -9.09
N ASP A 538 -17.07 22.65 -8.96
CA ASP A 538 -17.95 23.27 -9.96
C ASP A 538 -17.28 23.38 -11.35
N GLY A 539 -15.98 23.65 -11.38
CA GLY A 539 -15.21 23.73 -12.63
C GLY A 539 -14.76 22.38 -13.19
N ARG A 540 -14.76 21.31 -12.38
CA ARG A 540 -14.20 20.01 -12.73
C ARG A 540 -14.95 19.32 -13.86
N ASP A 541 -16.29 19.36 -13.84
CA ASP A 541 -17.12 18.70 -14.86
C ASP A 541 -17.13 19.48 -16.20
N ASP A 542 -16.94 20.80 -16.16
CA ASP A 542 -16.98 21.68 -17.34
C ASP A 542 -15.59 21.82 -18.00
N VAL A 543 -14.54 21.99 -17.19
CA VAL A 543 -13.18 22.35 -17.64
C VAL A 543 -12.12 21.32 -17.22
N GLY A 544 -12.40 20.48 -16.23
CA GLY A 544 -11.40 19.56 -15.66
C GLY A 544 -10.86 18.53 -16.64
N ALA A 545 -11.67 18.14 -17.65
CA ALA A 545 -11.25 17.21 -18.69
C ALA A 545 -10.03 17.71 -19.48
N THR A 546 -9.94 19.02 -19.77
CA THR A 546 -8.82 19.58 -20.54
C THR A 546 -7.61 19.96 -19.67
N HIS A 547 -7.73 19.87 -18.34
CA HIS A 547 -6.68 20.22 -17.38
C HIS A 547 -6.57 19.18 -16.23
N PRO A 548 -6.22 17.92 -16.54
CA PRO A 548 -6.22 16.83 -15.56
C PRO A 548 -5.22 17.03 -14.40
N LEU A 549 -4.14 17.78 -14.61
CA LEU A 549 -3.19 18.11 -13.55
C LEU A 549 -3.73 19.09 -12.52
N ALA A 550 -4.42 20.13 -12.96
CA ALA A 550 -5.05 21.08 -12.04
C ALA A 550 -6.09 20.36 -11.18
N SER A 551 -6.84 19.42 -11.76
CA SER A 551 -7.73 18.50 -11.03
C SER A 551 -7.00 17.73 -9.95
N THR A 552 -5.93 17.03 -10.35
CA THR A 552 -5.19 16.14 -9.44
C THR A 552 -4.48 16.92 -8.34
N ALA A 553 -3.86 18.06 -8.66
CA ALA A 553 -3.11 18.87 -7.70
C ALA A 553 -4.03 19.49 -6.64
N ALA A 554 -5.17 20.07 -7.04
CA ALA A 554 -6.13 20.63 -6.09
C ALA A 554 -6.70 19.55 -5.16
N ASP A 555 -7.07 18.39 -5.70
CA ASP A 555 -7.57 17.25 -4.94
C ASP A 555 -6.52 16.71 -3.94
N VAL A 556 -5.24 16.64 -4.34
CA VAL A 556 -4.14 16.24 -3.46
C VAL A 556 -3.95 17.24 -2.33
N TRP A 557 -3.90 18.54 -2.63
CA TRP A 557 -3.77 19.58 -1.61
C TRP A 557 -4.96 19.57 -0.66
N TRP A 558 -6.18 19.58 -1.18
CA TRP A 558 -7.42 19.42 -0.42
C TRP A 558 -7.35 18.27 0.58
N THR A 559 -6.93 17.10 0.10
CA THR A 559 -6.85 15.89 0.92
C THR A 559 -5.75 16.01 1.97
N VAL A 560 -4.53 16.37 1.59
CA VAL A 560 -3.38 16.44 2.52
C VAL A 560 -3.60 17.51 3.59
N THR A 561 -3.97 18.74 3.23
CA THR A 561 -4.16 19.82 4.22
C THR A 561 -5.43 19.62 5.01
N GLY A 562 -6.50 19.05 4.45
CA GLY A 562 -7.70 18.67 5.19
C GLY A 562 -7.45 17.59 6.24
N LEU A 563 -6.66 16.56 5.90
CA LEU A 563 -6.21 15.52 6.85
C LEU A 563 -5.39 16.13 7.99
N ILE A 564 -4.35 16.91 7.66
CA ILE A 564 -3.45 17.56 8.64
C ILE A 564 -4.21 18.58 9.52
N ALA A 565 -5.25 19.23 8.99
CA ALA A 565 -6.11 20.12 9.76
C ALA A 565 -7.07 19.41 10.72
N GLY A 566 -7.19 18.07 10.66
CA GLY A 566 -8.12 17.31 11.50
C GLY A 566 -9.54 17.31 10.95
N ARG A 567 -9.70 17.51 9.64
CA ARG A 567 -10.98 17.53 8.92
C ARG A 567 -11.15 16.28 8.07
N ARG A 568 -10.82 15.09 8.61
CA ARG A 568 -10.85 13.81 7.87
C ARG A 568 -12.17 13.55 7.16
N ALA A 569 -13.30 13.80 7.83
CA ALA A 569 -14.64 13.60 7.26
C ALA A 569 -14.90 14.44 5.99
N MET A 570 -14.24 15.59 5.85
CA MET A 570 -14.39 16.51 4.72
C MET A 570 -13.69 15.99 3.45
N VAL A 571 -12.68 15.13 3.61
CA VAL A 571 -11.80 14.67 2.51
C VAL A 571 -11.92 13.16 2.24
N ASP A 572 -12.65 12.42 3.07
CA ASP A 572 -12.72 10.94 3.03
C ASP A 572 -13.29 10.41 1.72
N GLU A 573 -14.28 11.12 1.15
CA GLU A 573 -14.85 10.78 -0.16
C GLU A 573 -13.81 10.89 -1.27
N THR A 574 -13.15 12.05 -1.40
CA THR A 574 -12.07 12.28 -2.38
C THR A 574 -10.94 11.29 -2.20
N LEU A 575 -10.47 11.06 -0.97
CA LEU A 575 -9.41 10.11 -0.66
C LEU A 575 -9.79 8.69 -1.11
N THR A 576 -11.00 8.24 -0.78
CA THR A 576 -11.47 6.89 -1.10
C THR A 576 -11.65 6.70 -2.61
N GLU A 577 -12.29 7.64 -3.29
CA GLU A 577 -12.52 7.60 -4.74
C GLU A 577 -11.18 7.60 -5.51
N ARG A 578 -10.28 8.51 -5.15
CA ARG A 578 -9.02 8.72 -5.86
C ARG A 578 -8.00 7.64 -5.54
N ALA A 579 -7.93 7.14 -4.30
CA ALA A 579 -7.11 5.98 -3.97
C ALA A 579 -7.52 4.75 -4.80
N ARG A 580 -8.82 4.47 -4.95
CA ARG A 580 -9.32 3.37 -5.80
C ARG A 580 -8.95 3.56 -7.26
N THR A 581 -9.19 4.75 -7.81
CA THR A 581 -8.91 5.05 -9.23
C THR A 581 -7.41 4.97 -9.54
N SER A 582 -6.56 5.42 -8.61
CA SER A 582 -5.10 5.41 -8.77
C SER A 582 -4.49 4.00 -8.88
N ILE A 583 -5.13 2.98 -8.29
CA ILE A 583 -4.67 1.58 -8.39
C ILE A 583 -4.76 1.07 -9.82
N THR A 584 -5.75 1.55 -10.58
CA THR A 584 -6.01 1.13 -11.96
C THR A 584 -5.20 1.89 -13.01
N MET A 585 -4.54 2.99 -12.63
CA MET A 585 -3.74 3.84 -13.52
C MET A 585 -2.24 3.60 -13.31
N ASP A 586 -1.56 3.00 -14.30
CA ASP A 586 -0.10 2.77 -14.28
C ASP A 586 0.62 3.68 -15.30
N ASP A 587 0.46 5.00 -15.14
CA ASP A 587 1.13 6.01 -15.96
C ASP A 587 2.45 6.52 -15.34
N GLY A 588 2.89 5.88 -14.24
CA GLY A 588 4.11 6.25 -13.50
C GLY A 588 3.99 7.51 -12.65
N ILE A 589 2.87 8.22 -12.69
CA ILE A 589 2.72 9.58 -12.13
C ILE A 589 1.48 9.69 -11.25
N THR A 590 0.29 9.45 -11.79
CA THR A 590 -0.99 9.65 -11.08
C THR A 590 -1.04 8.82 -9.80
N ARG A 591 -0.56 7.58 -9.86
CA ARG A 591 -0.54 6.70 -8.70
C ARG A 591 0.37 7.18 -7.58
N PRO A 592 1.69 7.35 -7.80
CA PRO A 592 2.55 7.76 -6.70
C PRO A 592 2.24 9.18 -6.20
N ILE A 593 1.59 10.03 -7.01
CA ILE A 593 0.97 11.28 -6.53
C ILE A 593 -0.09 11.01 -5.45
N TRP A 594 -1.00 10.08 -5.69
CA TRP A 594 -2.07 9.70 -4.75
C TRP A 594 -1.60 8.85 -3.56
N ALA A 595 -0.44 8.21 -3.66
CA ALA A 595 0.17 7.49 -2.55
C ALA A 595 0.58 8.42 -1.39
N LEU A 596 0.84 9.71 -1.65
CA LEU A 596 1.16 10.68 -0.59
C LEU A 596 -0.05 10.97 0.34
N PRO A 597 -1.23 11.39 -0.16
CA PRO A 597 -2.42 11.53 0.68
C PRO A 597 -2.76 10.28 1.48
N VAL A 598 -2.64 9.09 0.87
CA VAL A 598 -2.86 7.80 1.55
C VAL A 598 -1.83 7.57 2.66
N ALA A 599 -0.55 7.91 2.43
CA ALA A 599 0.48 7.84 3.45
C ALA A 599 0.20 8.76 4.64
N VAL A 600 -0.29 9.99 4.38
CA VAL A 600 -0.67 10.95 5.42
C VAL A 600 -1.88 10.44 6.22
N ASP A 601 -2.91 9.89 5.57
CA ASP A 601 -4.06 9.29 6.28
C ASP A 601 -3.63 8.13 7.17
N HIS A 602 -2.81 7.20 6.65
CA HIS A 602 -2.28 6.10 7.44
C HIS A 602 -1.41 6.57 8.60
N TRP A 603 -0.58 7.60 8.38
CA TRP A 603 0.26 8.19 9.42
C TRP A 603 -0.59 8.80 10.53
N LEU A 604 -1.54 9.67 10.22
CA LEU A 604 -2.40 10.31 11.23
C LEU A 604 -3.27 9.28 11.96
N ALA A 605 -3.79 8.27 11.25
CA ALA A 605 -4.53 7.17 11.86
C ALA A 605 -3.69 6.23 12.73
N GLY A 606 -2.35 6.36 12.73
CA GLY A 606 -1.45 5.50 13.52
C GLY A 606 -1.13 4.15 12.87
N ARG A 607 -1.55 3.91 11.62
CA ARG A 607 -1.27 2.70 10.83
C ARG A 607 0.11 2.81 10.16
N LEU A 608 1.16 2.91 10.97
CA LEU A 608 2.53 3.25 10.55
C LEU A 608 3.14 2.27 9.52
N ASP A 609 2.81 0.97 9.56
CA ASP A 609 3.24 0.01 8.53
C ASP A 609 2.70 0.37 7.14
N LEU A 610 1.41 0.69 7.06
CA LEU A 610 0.76 1.10 5.81
C LEU A 610 1.21 2.50 5.39
N ALA A 611 1.47 3.39 6.36
CA ALA A 611 2.01 4.72 6.09
C ALA A 611 3.41 4.63 5.46
N GLU A 612 4.27 3.75 5.98
CA GLU A 612 5.60 3.51 5.41
C GLU A 612 5.50 2.95 3.99
N LEU A 613 4.64 1.96 3.75
CA LEU A 613 4.41 1.40 2.43
C LEU A 613 3.98 2.49 1.43
N SER A 614 2.93 3.25 1.76
CA SER A 614 2.41 4.31 0.90
C SER A 614 3.41 5.46 0.70
N ALA A 615 4.18 5.84 1.72
CA ALA A 615 5.20 6.87 1.58
C ALA A 615 6.36 6.40 0.67
N ARG A 616 6.76 5.13 0.75
CA ARG A 616 7.74 4.53 -0.17
C ARG A 616 7.20 4.43 -1.60
N GLU A 617 5.90 4.15 -1.78
CA GLU A 617 5.26 4.19 -3.10
C GLU A 617 5.31 5.60 -3.70
N ALA A 618 5.00 6.62 -2.89
CA ALA A 618 5.10 8.03 -3.29
C ALA A 618 6.55 8.47 -3.58
N LEU A 619 7.56 7.84 -2.98
CA LEU A 619 8.97 8.04 -3.35
C LEU A 619 9.35 7.33 -4.66
N GLY A 620 8.58 6.34 -5.08
CA GLY A 620 8.81 5.55 -6.28
C GLY A 620 8.49 6.28 -7.60
N ILE A 621 8.12 7.57 -7.57
CA ILE A 621 7.87 8.40 -8.76
C ILE A 621 9.08 8.31 -9.68
N THR A 622 8.87 7.86 -10.92
CA THR A 622 9.82 8.02 -12.00
C THR A 622 9.47 9.28 -12.78
N GLY A 623 10.39 10.24 -12.83
CA GLY A 623 10.13 11.56 -13.42
C GLY A 623 10.03 12.66 -12.36
N ASP A 624 9.94 13.91 -12.82
CA ASP A 624 10.36 15.09 -12.06
C ASP A 624 9.25 15.78 -11.25
N VAL A 625 8.38 15.03 -10.58
CA VAL A 625 7.40 15.59 -9.63
C VAL A 625 8.06 15.77 -8.24
N ARG A 626 9.14 16.57 -8.21
CA ARG A 626 10.05 16.70 -7.06
C ARG A 626 9.35 17.10 -5.76
N THR A 627 8.29 17.92 -5.83
CA THR A 627 7.53 18.38 -4.65
C THR A 627 6.90 17.23 -3.88
N ILE A 628 6.25 16.32 -4.60
CA ILE A 628 5.57 15.17 -3.98
C ILE A 628 6.60 14.17 -3.46
N THR A 629 7.67 13.90 -4.22
CA THR A 629 8.77 13.04 -3.76
C THR A 629 9.40 13.58 -2.47
N ARG A 630 9.62 14.91 -2.38
CA ARG A 630 10.17 15.54 -1.17
C ARG A 630 9.21 15.52 0.01
N LEU A 631 7.91 15.76 -0.20
CA LEU A 631 6.89 15.61 0.84
C LEU A 631 6.79 14.17 1.34
N ALA A 632 6.76 13.20 0.41
CA ALA A 632 6.76 11.77 0.72
C ALA A 632 8.00 11.35 1.52
N ARG A 633 9.18 11.92 1.23
CA ARG A 633 10.39 11.71 2.01
C ARG A 633 10.23 12.13 3.46
N HIS A 634 9.63 13.29 3.71
CA HIS A 634 9.41 13.81 5.06
C HIS A 634 8.36 13.01 5.82
N VAL A 635 7.27 12.63 5.15
CA VAL A 635 6.26 11.71 5.71
C VAL A 635 6.93 10.38 6.06
N LEU A 636 7.77 9.81 5.18
CA LEU A 636 8.50 8.58 5.48
C LEU A 636 9.47 8.76 6.66
N ALA A 637 10.25 9.85 6.69
CA ALA A 637 11.17 10.14 7.78
C ALA A 637 10.42 10.26 9.12
N ARG A 638 9.25 10.91 9.11
CA ARG A 638 8.36 11.01 10.28
C ARG A 638 7.83 9.66 10.73
N VAL A 639 7.35 8.83 9.80
CA VAL A 639 6.86 7.49 10.10
C VAL A 639 7.97 6.62 10.68
N LEU A 640 9.16 6.63 10.08
CA LEU A 640 10.33 5.88 10.58
C LEU A 640 10.78 6.37 11.96
N GLU A 641 10.76 7.69 12.19
CA GLU A 641 11.03 8.30 13.49
C GLU A 641 10.04 7.83 14.55
N LEU A 642 8.74 7.85 14.25
CA LEU A 642 7.70 7.33 15.15
C LEU A 642 7.85 5.84 15.40
N ARG A 643 8.33 5.06 14.42
CA ARG A 643 8.62 3.62 14.57
C ARG A 643 9.92 3.30 15.33
N GLY A 644 10.70 4.32 15.72
CA GLY A 644 11.98 4.12 16.39
C GLY A 644 13.16 3.78 15.47
N ARG A 645 12.99 3.84 14.15
CA ARG A 645 14.03 3.59 13.14
C ARG A 645 14.83 4.88 12.85
N TYR A 646 15.41 5.46 13.89
CA TYR A 646 16.00 6.80 13.88
C TYR A 646 17.16 6.97 12.88
N ALA A 647 17.97 5.94 12.66
CA ALA A 647 19.10 6.01 11.72
C ALA A 647 18.60 6.23 10.28
N GLU A 648 17.59 5.47 9.87
CA GLU A 648 17.00 5.59 8.52
C GLU A 648 16.24 6.92 8.36
N ALA A 649 15.55 7.38 9.40
CA ALA A 649 14.92 8.70 9.40
C ALA A 649 15.95 9.83 9.21
N LEU A 650 17.10 9.74 9.90
CA LEU A 650 18.19 10.71 9.76
C LEU A 650 18.83 10.69 8.36
N GLU A 651 18.99 9.52 7.74
CA GLU A 651 19.48 9.40 6.36
C GLU A 651 18.57 10.13 5.38
N LEU A 652 17.25 9.96 5.50
CA LEU A 652 16.28 10.67 4.67
C LEU A 652 16.31 12.20 4.88
N CYS A 653 16.61 12.66 6.10
CA CYS A 653 16.73 14.07 6.43
C CYS A 653 18.12 14.69 6.15
N ALA A 654 19.09 13.91 5.63
CA ALA A 654 20.46 14.36 5.40
C ALA A 654 20.68 14.98 4.00
N GLU A 655 19.77 14.76 3.06
CA GLU A 655 19.87 15.36 1.73
C GLU A 655 19.73 16.89 1.80
N PRO A 656 20.66 17.68 1.20
CA PRO A 656 20.55 19.12 1.16
C PRO A 656 19.36 19.54 0.29
N GLU A 657 18.55 20.46 0.80
CA GLU A 657 17.44 21.04 0.06
C GLU A 657 17.82 22.42 -0.50
N PRO A 658 17.43 22.77 -1.74
CA PRO A 658 17.69 24.10 -2.31
C PRO A 658 17.10 25.22 -1.45
N ASP A 659 17.73 26.39 -1.42
CA ASP A 659 17.33 27.55 -0.57
C ASP A 659 15.99 28.19 -0.98
N ASP A 660 15.49 27.97 -2.20
CA ASP A 660 14.30 28.64 -2.75
C ASP A 660 13.00 27.80 -2.79
N PHE A 661 13.02 26.61 -2.18
CA PHE A 661 11.97 25.59 -2.31
C PHE A 661 11.06 25.42 -1.08
N PHE A 662 9.73 25.35 -1.30
CA PHE A 662 8.66 24.97 -0.37
C PHE A 662 9.08 24.86 1.10
N ALA A 663 9.11 25.99 1.81
CA ALA A 663 9.61 26.06 3.18
C ALA A 663 8.98 25.03 4.15
N LEU A 664 7.73 24.59 3.91
CA LEU A 664 7.08 23.52 4.67
C LEU A 664 7.95 22.24 4.78
N VAL A 665 8.60 21.85 3.68
CA VAL A 665 9.36 20.59 3.54
C VAL A 665 10.69 20.68 4.28
N ARG A 666 11.51 21.72 4.03
CA ARG A 666 12.81 21.93 4.70
C ARG A 666 12.74 21.88 6.21
N HIS A 667 11.70 22.48 6.75
CA HIS A 667 11.55 22.75 8.17
C HIS A 667 10.99 21.54 8.95
N TRP A 668 10.25 20.64 8.30
CA TRP A 668 9.85 19.35 8.87
C TRP A 668 11.04 18.44 9.17
N GLY A 669 12.07 18.45 8.32
CA GLY A 669 13.30 17.71 8.57
C GLY A 669 14.04 18.15 9.84
N ALA A 670 13.92 19.42 10.25
CA ALA A 670 14.61 19.95 11.43
C ALA A 670 14.09 19.33 12.74
N GLY A 671 12.77 19.34 12.94
CA GLY A 671 12.14 18.71 14.11
C GLY A 671 12.43 17.21 14.17
N ILE A 672 12.35 16.50 13.03
CA ILE A 672 12.65 15.06 12.94
C ILE A 672 14.11 14.79 13.34
N ARG A 673 15.07 15.58 12.82
CA ARG A 673 16.49 15.43 13.16
C ARG A 673 16.76 15.60 14.65
N GLU A 674 16.19 16.62 15.28
CA GLU A 674 16.36 16.85 16.72
C GLU A 674 15.72 15.73 17.54
N ASN A 675 14.52 15.26 17.18
CA ASN A 675 13.87 14.12 17.86
C ASN A 675 14.68 12.83 17.74
N CYS A 676 15.21 12.52 16.55
CA CYS A 676 16.06 11.35 16.32
C CYS A 676 17.37 11.42 17.11
N ARG A 677 18.03 12.58 17.13
CA ARG A 677 19.25 12.81 17.94
C ARG A 677 18.96 12.65 19.43
N HIS A 678 17.83 13.17 19.90
CA HIS A 678 17.40 13.03 21.28
C HIS A 678 17.20 11.56 21.66
N ALA A 679 16.44 10.81 20.85
CA ALA A 679 16.15 9.40 21.13
C ALA A 679 17.40 8.50 21.11
N THR A 680 18.30 8.72 20.14
CA THR A 680 19.56 7.93 20.03
C THR A 680 20.56 8.20 21.15
N SER A 681 20.47 9.35 21.82
CA SER A 681 21.33 9.70 22.97
C SER A 681 20.94 9.02 24.29
N GLY A 682 19.82 8.26 24.31
CA GLY A 682 19.31 7.57 25.51
C GLY A 682 18.90 8.52 26.64
N GLY A 683 18.55 9.78 26.33
CA GLY A 683 18.17 10.79 27.33
C GLY A 683 19.34 11.34 28.16
N SER A 684 20.59 10.98 27.85
CA SER A 684 21.80 11.48 28.56
C SER A 684 22.20 12.91 28.15
N ILE A 685 21.46 13.53 27.22
CA ILE A 685 21.63 14.93 26.83
C ILE A 685 21.42 15.84 28.04
N GLY A 686 22.43 16.67 28.32
CA GLY A 686 22.39 17.68 29.37
C GLY A 686 21.26 18.69 29.16
N SER A 687 20.81 19.34 30.23
CA SER A 687 19.71 20.32 30.19
C SER A 687 19.94 21.44 29.17
N ASP A 688 21.19 21.86 28.98
CA ASP A 688 21.55 22.96 28.08
C ASP A 688 21.43 22.56 26.59
N GLU A 689 21.86 21.37 26.23
CA GLU A 689 21.77 20.87 24.86
C GLU A 689 20.32 20.59 24.46
N ARG A 690 19.49 20.16 25.42
CA ARG A 690 18.04 20.03 25.23
C ARG A 690 17.36 21.38 24.99
N ARG A 691 17.68 22.39 25.80
CA ARG A 691 17.17 23.75 25.61
C ARG A 691 17.57 24.30 24.24
N ALA A 692 18.83 24.10 23.84
CA ALA A 692 19.29 24.51 22.52
C ALA A 692 18.57 23.77 21.38
N ALA A 693 18.20 22.50 21.55
CA ALA A 693 17.40 21.76 20.58
C ALA A 693 15.98 22.33 20.44
N VAL A 694 15.33 22.65 21.57
CA VAL A 694 14.02 23.33 21.57
C VAL A 694 14.11 24.69 20.87
N GLU A 695 15.12 25.51 21.19
CA GLU A 695 15.33 26.82 20.56
C GLU A 695 15.47 26.70 19.03
N ARG A 696 16.25 25.74 18.52
CA ARG A 696 16.37 25.49 17.06
C ARG A 696 15.04 25.11 16.42
N VAL A 697 14.22 24.31 17.10
CA VAL A 697 12.89 23.91 16.58
C VAL A 697 11.93 25.09 16.58
N LEU A 698 11.98 25.96 17.60
CA LEU A 698 11.14 27.15 17.67
C LEU A 698 11.53 28.21 16.63
N GLU A 699 12.83 28.42 16.35
CA GLU A 699 13.29 29.29 15.27
C GLU A 699 12.69 28.87 13.91
N VAL A 700 12.60 27.56 13.68
CA VAL A 700 11.99 27.00 12.48
C VAL A 700 10.48 27.24 12.44
N ALA A 701 9.78 27.09 13.56
CA ALA A 701 8.36 27.41 13.65
C ALA A 701 8.09 28.91 13.37
N ASP A 702 8.96 29.80 13.85
CA ASP A 702 8.85 31.25 13.61
C ASP A 702 9.04 31.60 12.13
N ILE A 703 9.97 30.95 11.42
CA ILE A 703 10.15 31.14 9.97
C ILE A 703 8.89 30.71 9.20
N LEU A 704 8.34 29.54 9.53
CA LEU A 704 7.11 29.03 8.90
C LEU A 704 5.91 29.94 9.16
N HIS A 705 5.79 30.45 10.39
CA HIS A 705 4.72 31.38 10.76
C HIS A 705 4.82 32.71 9.99
N GLN A 706 6.02 33.27 9.85
CA GLN A 706 6.27 34.49 9.04
C GLN A 706 5.88 34.32 7.57
N GLN A 707 5.87 33.08 7.06
CA GLN A 707 5.45 32.73 5.70
C GLN A 707 3.96 32.35 5.61
N ALA A 708 3.18 32.64 6.66
CA ALA A 708 1.76 32.29 6.80
C ALA A 708 1.48 30.78 6.73
N GLN A 709 2.44 29.92 7.13
CA GLN A 709 2.26 28.47 7.21
C GLN A 709 1.93 28.04 8.64
N VAL A 710 0.79 28.52 9.16
CA VAL A 710 0.39 28.34 10.56
C VAL A 710 0.27 26.86 10.93
N MET A 711 -0.28 26.02 10.05
CA MET A 711 -0.40 24.57 10.28
C MET A 711 0.97 23.93 10.53
N ALA A 712 1.94 24.27 9.69
CA ALA A 712 3.29 23.75 9.77
C ALA A 712 3.98 24.17 11.06
N ALA A 713 3.90 25.46 11.38
CA ALA A 713 4.47 26.04 12.58
C ALA A 713 3.91 25.37 13.84
N ALA A 714 2.61 25.07 13.87
CA ALA A 714 1.98 24.36 14.97
C ALA A 714 2.52 22.93 15.16
N TYR A 715 2.63 22.12 14.08
CA TYR A 715 3.20 20.77 14.17
C TYR A 715 4.65 20.79 14.66
N ILE A 716 5.48 21.69 14.15
CA ILE A 716 6.90 21.83 14.56
C ILE A 716 7.02 22.32 16.00
N CYS A 717 6.18 23.28 16.40
CA CYS A 717 6.16 23.76 17.77
C CYS A 717 5.69 22.66 18.74
N HIS A 718 4.67 21.89 18.37
CA HIS A 718 4.16 20.76 19.16
C HIS A 718 5.19 19.64 19.33
N ASP A 719 6.04 19.40 18.32
CA ASP A 719 7.13 18.42 18.42
C ASP A 719 8.11 18.67 19.57
N THR A 720 8.20 19.92 20.06
CA THR A 720 9.06 20.24 21.22
C THR A 720 8.65 19.49 22.49
N LEU A 721 7.38 19.09 22.63
CA LEU A 721 6.93 18.24 23.73
C LEU A 721 7.63 16.87 23.73
N ARG A 722 8.14 16.41 22.57
CA ARG A 722 8.86 15.13 22.43
C ARG A 722 10.36 15.24 22.69
N LEU A 723 10.92 16.44 22.59
CA LEU A 723 12.28 16.76 23.04
C LEU A 723 12.37 16.98 24.56
N GLY A 724 11.23 17.30 25.18
CA GLY A 724 11.08 17.54 26.62
C GLY A 724 11.10 16.27 27.47
N ARG A 725 11.03 16.46 28.80
CA ARG A 725 10.61 15.35 29.68
C ARG A 725 9.11 15.13 29.47
N PRO A 726 8.61 13.88 29.54
CA PRO A 726 7.17 13.65 29.56
C PRO A 726 6.51 14.56 30.61
N SER A 727 5.34 15.10 30.27
CA SER A 727 4.58 15.99 31.15
C SER A 727 5.27 17.32 31.49
N VAL A 728 6.21 17.79 30.65
CA VAL A 728 6.85 19.11 30.75
C VAL A 728 6.80 19.80 29.39
N VAL A 729 6.38 21.07 29.37
CA VAL A 729 6.32 21.90 28.16
C VAL A 729 7.17 23.16 28.32
N ASP A 730 7.77 23.61 27.23
CA ASP A 730 8.49 24.89 27.17
C ASP A 730 7.50 26.07 27.08
N ALA A 731 7.74 27.14 27.84
CA ALA A 731 6.84 28.29 27.88
C ALA A 731 6.76 29.01 26.51
N GLY A 732 7.88 29.10 25.79
CA GLY A 732 7.92 29.71 24.46
C GLY A 732 7.18 28.88 23.41
N ALA A 733 7.16 27.55 23.57
CA ALA A 733 6.35 26.67 22.72
C ALA A 733 4.85 26.82 23.04
N LEU A 734 4.48 26.87 24.32
CA LEU A 734 3.10 27.05 24.76
C LEU A 734 2.48 28.36 24.24
N ASP A 735 3.19 29.48 24.40
CA ASP A 735 2.72 30.80 23.95
C ASP A 735 2.47 30.81 22.43
N ARG A 736 3.36 30.20 21.65
CA ARG A 736 3.22 30.07 20.20
C ARG A 736 2.04 29.19 19.80
N LEU A 737 1.86 28.04 20.43
CA LEU A 737 0.72 27.14 20.12
C LEU A 737 -0.62 27.83 20.42
N HIS A 738 -0.73 28.59 21.51
CA HIS A 738 -1.93 29.40 21.78
C HIS A 738 -2.13 30.49 20.72
N ALA A 739 -1.07 31.18 20.30
CA ALA A 739 -1.15 32.19 19.24
C ALA A 739 -1.61 31.57 17.91
N TYR A 740 -0.98 30.47 17.47
CA TYR A 740 -1.35 29.78 16.24
C TYR A 740 -2.79 29.24 16.30
N SER A 741 -3.23 28.71 17.44
CA SER A 741 -4.62 28.27 17.63
C SER A 741 -5.64 29.42 17.57
N ALA A 742 -5.24 30.66 17.86
CA ALA A 742 -6.12 31.82 17.77
C ALA A 742 -6.19 32.40 16.35
N GLU A 743 -5.18 32.14 15.52
CA GLU A 743 -5.05 32.67 14.15
C GLU A 743 -5.64 31.75 13.07
N CYS A 744 -5.91 30.48 13.38
CA CYS A 744 -6.44 29.49 12.43
C CYS A 744 -7.69 28.79 12.95
N ASP A 745 -8.45 28.13 12.07
CA ASP A 745 -9.70 27.43 12.41
C ASP A 745 -9.56 25.89 12.37
N ALA A 746 -8.33 25.39 12.33
CA ALA A 746 -8.00 23.97 12.22
C ALA A 746 -8.15 23.22 13.56
N PRO A 747 -9.03 22.21 13.66
CA PRO A 747 -9.22 21.41 14.88
C PRO A 747 -7.93 20.83 15.47
N THR A 748 -7.01 20.34 14.63
CA THR A 748 -5.75 19.74 15.10
C THR A 748 -4.86 20.75 15.83
N VAL A 749 -4.77 21.99 15.35
CA VAL A 749 -3.95 23.03 16.02
C VAL A 749 -4.54 23.38 17.38
N HIS A 750 -5.86 23.45 17.48
CA HIS A 750 -6.53 23.66 18.76
C HIS A 750 -6.30 22.49 19.74
N ALA A 751 -6.31 21.25 19.25
CA ALA A 751 -6.00 20.07 20.05
C ALA A 751 -4.53 20.08 20.54
N MET A 752 -3.57 20.46 19.69
CA MET A 752 -2.16 20.60 20.07
C MET A 752 -1.94 21.67 21.15
N ALA A 753 -2.61 22.82 21.01
CA ALA A 753 -2.55 23.89 21.99
C ALA A 753 -3.17 23.46 23.33
N THR A 754 -4.31 22.77 23.30
CA THR A 754 -4.97 22.23 24.50
C THR A 754 -4.13 21.13 25.16
N HIS A 755 -3.47 20.28 24.37
CA HIS A 755 -2.50 19.30 24.88
C HIS A 755 -1.35 20.00 25.62
N ALA A 756 -0.70 20.99 24.97
CA ALA A 756 0.38 21.75 25.60
C ALA A 756 -0.08 22.47 26.89
N GLY A 757 -1.26 23.09 26.88
CA GLY A 757 -1.87 23.73 28.05
C GLY A 757 -2.15 22.73 29.18
N GLY A 758 -2.75 21.58 28.88
CA GLY A 758 -3.00 20.51 29.85
C GLY A 758 -1.72 19.97 30.48
N VAL A 759 -0.62 19.91 29.71
CA VAL A 759 0.71 19.57 30.26
C VAL A 759 1.25 20.67 31.18
N ALA A 760 1.13 21.94 30.77
CA ALA A 760 1.57 23.09 31.57
C ALA A 760 0.84 23.18 32.92
N ASP A 761 -0.49 23.02 32.87
CA ASP A 761 -1.38 23.04 34.02
C ASP A 761 -1.36 21.71 34.81
N ARG A 762 -0.65 20.72 34.27
CA ARG A 762 -0.52 19.35 34.78
C ARG A 762 -1.88 18.70 35.00
N ASP A 763 -2.85 18.95 34.12
CA ASP A 763 -4.24 18.53 34.22
C ASP A 763 -4.56 17.32 33.32
N PRO A 764 -4.47 16.08 33.84
CA PRO A 764 -4.74 14.88 33.06
C PRO A 764 -6.22 14.72 32.66
N ALA A 765 -7.17 15.42 33.30
CA ALA A 765 -8.57 15.39 32.88
C ALA A 765 -8.77 16.16 31.56
N ALA A 766 -8.15 17.34 31.44
CA ALA A 766 -8.09 18.08 30.18
C ALA A 766 -7.39 17.26 29.08
N LEU A 767 -6.30 16.54 29.43
CA LEU A 767 -5.59 15.68 28.48
C LEU A 767 -6.43 14.46 28.04
N LEU A 768 -7.22 13.86 28.92
CA LEU A 768 -8.18 12.82 28.55
C LEU A 768 -9.19 13.35 27.53
N GLU A 769 -9.76 14.54 27.74
CA GLU A 769 -10.72 15.13 26.81
C GLU A 769 -10.11 15.31 25.41
N VAL A 770 -8.85 15.76 25.35
CA VAL A 770 -8.11 15.86 24.09
C VAL A 770 -7.89 14.48 23.47
N ALA A 771 -7.39 13.51 24.24
CA ALA A 771 -7.11 12.14 23.77
C ALA A 771 -8.36 11.47 23.18
N THR A 772 -9.50 11.58 23.88
CA THR A 772 -10.80 11.06 23.41
C THR A 772 -11.21 11.73 22.11
N ARG A 773 -11.17 13.07 22.05
CA ARG A 773 -11.58 13.82 20.86
C ARG A 773 -10.76 13.44 19.63
N VAL A 774 -9.43 13.41 19.76
CA VAL A 774 -8.56 13.13 18.61
C VAL A 774 -8.68 11.67 18.17
N ALA A 775 -8.84 10.72 19.11
CA ALA A 775 -9.12 9.32 18.80
C ALA A 775 -10.46 9.15 18.06
N ASP A 776 -11.53 9.82 18.50
CA ASP A 776 -12.85 9.79 17.85
C ASP A 776 -12.82 10.38 16.44
N THR A 777 -11.99 11.39 16.20
CA THR A 777 -11.79 11.98 14.86
C THR A 777 -10.82 11.20 13.97
N GLY A 778 -10.19 10.15 14.50
CA GLY A 778 -9.27 9.28 13.76
C GLY A 778 -7.81 9.72 13.72
N ASP A 779 -7.39 10.70 14.53
CA ASP A 779 -5.97 11.07 14.69
C ASP A 779 -5.35 10.25 15.84
N GLY A 780 -5.08 8.99 15.52
CA GLY A 780 -4.45 8.04 16.44
C GLY A 780 -3.02 8.44 16.83
N THR A 781 -2.29 9.11 15.93
CA THR A 781 -0.93 9.58 16.22
C THR A 781 -0.92 10.67 17.29
N LEU A 782 -1.78 11.69 17.19
CA LEU A 782 -1.90 12.69 18.23
C LEU A 782 -2.46 12.09 19.53
N ALA A 783 -3.40 11.15 19.45
CA ALA A 783 -3.93 10.43 20.61
C ALA A 783 -2.80 9.77 21.42
N VAL A 784 -1.91 9.03 20.77
CA VAL A 784 -0.76 8.38 21.43
C VAL A 784 0.19 9.40 22.06
N LEU A 785 0.44 10.53 21.39
CA LEU A 785 1.27 11.60 21.95
C LEU A 785 0.65 12.22 23.21
N VAL A 786 -0.67 12.42 23.24
CA VAL A 786 -1.38 12.91 24.41
C VAL A 786 -1.34 11.88 25.55
N LEU A 787 -1.59 10.61 25.24
CA LEU A 787 -1.55 9.51 26.22
C LEU A 787 -0.18 9.39 26.89
N ARG A 788 0.91 9.61 26.14
CA ARG A 788 2.28 9.63 26.67
C ARG A 788 2.45 10.62 27.82
N ASP A 789 1.82 11.79 27.75
CA ASP A 789 1.94 12.84 28.77
C ASP A 789 0.85 12.76 29.83
N ALA A 790 -0.35 12.27 29.47
CA ALA A 790 -1.51 12.14 30.35
C ALA A 790 -1.37 11.01 31.37
N LEU A 791 -0.92 9.82 30.94
CA LEU A 791 -0.81 8.63 31.80
C LEU A 791 0.11 8.87 33.00
N PRO A 792 1.34 9.42 32.85
CA PRO A 792 2.20 9.73 34.00
C PRO A 792 1.55 10.71 34.99
N LEU A 793 0.84 11.73 34.49
CA LEU A 793 0.17 12.72 35.34
C LEU A 793 -1.00 12.13 36.13
N ALA A 794 -1.83 11.29 35.49
CA ALA A 794 -2.92 10.57 36.16
C ALA A 794 -2.37 9.62 37.25
N MET A 795 -1.27 8.92 36.95
CA MET A 795 -0.59 8.05 37.90
C MET A 795 0.00 8.81 39.09
N GLU A 796 0.66 9.95 38.85
CA GLU A 796 1.22 10.79 39.92
C GLU A 796 0.12 11.28 40.88
N ARG A 797 -1.04 11.64 40.33
CA ARG A 797 -2.23 12.03 41.10
C ARG A 797 -2.95 10.86 41.78
N ARG A 798 -2.58 9.61 41.44
CA ARG A 798 -3.25 8.37 41.88
C ARG A 798 -4.74 8.33 41.54
N ASP A 799 -5.09 8.88 40.38
CA ASP A 799 -6.45 8.87 39.86
C ASP A 799 -6.66 7.59 39.03
N HIS A 800 -7.09 6.53 39.71
CA HIS A 800 -7.21 5.20 39.10
C HIS A 800 -8.27 5.14 38.00
N ASP A 801 -9.37 5.88 38.16
CA ASP A 801 -10.45 5.91 37.16
C ASP A 801 -9.94 6.56 35.88
N LEU A 802 -9.21 7.68 36.00
CA LEU A 802 -8.61 8.37 34.86
C LEU A 802 -7.55 7.52 34.15
N VAL A 803 -6.73 6.77 34.90
CA VAL A 803 -5.78 5.82 34.31
C VAL A 803 -6.51 4.77 33.48
N VAL A 804 -7.59 4.18 34.00
CA VAL A 804 -8.38 3.17 33.28
C VAL A 804 -8.98 3.74 31.98
N GLU A 805 -9.49 4.97 32.00
CA GLU A 805 -10.05 5.60 30.80
C GLU A 805 -9.01 5.87 29.72
N LEU A 806 -7.85 6.43 30.09
CA LEU A 806 -6.72 6.66 29.17
C LEU A 806 -6.19 5.34 28.58
N GLU A 807 -6.17 4.29 29.39
CA GLU A 807 -5.74 2.95 28.97
C GLU A 807 -6.72 2.30 27.99
N ASN A 808 -8.03 2.46 28.20
CA ASN A 808 -9.04 1.99 27.24
C ASN A 808 -8.87 2.65 25.86
N ILE A 809 -8.51 3.94 25.82
CA ILE A 809 -8.21 4.64 24.55
C ILE A 809 -6.97 4.02 23.92
N ARG A 810 -5.90 3.78 24.70
CA ARG A 810 -4.68 3.13 24.22
C ARG A 810 -4.95 1.74 23.62
N ASP A 811 -5.74 0.94 24.31
CA ASP A 811 -6.13 -0.41 23.87
C ASP A 811 -7.00 -0.37 22.61
N GLY A 812 -7.91 0.60 22.51
CA GLY A 812 -8.67 0.88 21.29
C GLY A 812 -7.76 1.16 20.09
N LEU A 813 -6.74 2.01 20.28
CA LEU A 813 -5.78 2.37 19.23
C LEU A 813 -4.92 1.19 18.76
N THR A 814 -4.47 0.33 19.69
CA THR A 814 -3.74 -0.90 19.33
C THR A 814 -4.61 -1.86 18.52
N THR A 815 -5.88 -2.03 18.93
CA THR A 815 -6.85 -2.88 18.22
C THR A 815 -7.18 -2.33 16.83
N SER A 816 -7.20 -1.01 16.65
CA SER A 816 -7.42 -0.35 15.36
C SER A 816 -6.18 -0.27 14.46
N GLY A 817 -5.05 -0.86 14.86
CA GLY A 817 -3.86 -1.01 14.02
C GLY A 817 -2.71 -0.05 14.29
N TRP A 818 -2.60 0.50 15.51
CA TRP A 818 -1.36 1.18 15.94
C TRP A 818 -0.16 0.22 15.84
N SER A 819 0.85 0.60 15.05
CA SER A 819 2.06 -0.20 14.77
C SER A 819 3.35 0.52 15.20
N GLY A 820 3.24 1.61 15.95
CA GLY A 820 4.38 2.29 16.58
C GLY A 820 4.81 1.64 17.90
N PRO A 821 5.98 2.00 18.45
CA PRO A 821 6.38 1.59 19.78
C PRO A 821 5.27 1.98 20.77
N PRO A 822 4.88 1.08 21.69
CA PRO A 822 3.87 1.42 22.68
C PRO A 822 4.35 2.64 23.47
N ALA A 823 3.42 3.52 23.85
CA ALA A 823 3.72 4.59 24.79
C ALA A 823 4.50 3.99 25.98
N PRO A 824 5.61 4.61 26.42
CA PRO A 824 6.55 4.00 27.35
C PRO A 824 5.79 3.45 28.55
N SER A 825 5.78 2.12 28.67
CA SER A 825 5.22 1.44 29.83
C SER A 825 6.02 1.90 31.04
N PRO A 826 5.37 2.36 32.12
CA PRO A 826 6.15 2.89 33.22
C PRO A 826 7.09 1.82 33.81
N SER A 827 8.17 2.26 34.42
CA SER A 827 9.18 1.41 35.04
C SER A 827 8.71 0.85 36.38
N ALA A 828 9.52 -0.02 36.99
CA ALA A 828 9.31 -0.47 38.37
C ALA A 828 9.36 0.72 39.36
N ASP A 829 10.23 1.70 39.07
CA ASP A 829 10.40 2.91 39.86
C ASP A 829 9.17 3.82 39.77
N ASP A 830 8.54 3.93 38.58
CA ASP A 830 7.31 4.70 38.37
C ASP A 830 6.09 4.14 39.14
N LEU A 831 6.12 2.85 39.48
CA LEU A 831 5.10 2.19 40.31
C LEU A 831 5.47 2.12 41.80
N GLY A 832 6.64 2.61 42.19
CA GLY A 832 7.18 2.44 43.55
C GLY A 832 7.42 0.97 43.94
N LEU A 833 7.51 0.07 42.97
CA LEU A 833 7.73 -1.37 43.16
C LEU A 833 9.21 -1.72 42.97
N SER A 834 9.70 -2.70 43.71
CA SER A 834 10.97 -3.35 43.37
C SER A 834 10.80 -4.27 42.15
N ALA A 835 11.88 -4.54 41.41
CA ALA A 835 11.86 -5.46 40.27
C ALA A 835 11.21 -6.82 40.61
N ARG A 836 11.47 -7.33 41.82
CA ARG A 836 10.92 -8.61 42.29
C ARG A 836 9.44 -8.54 42.66
N GLU A 837 8.98 -7.40 43.18
CA GLU A 837 7.56 -7.16 43.42
C GLU A 837 6.79 -7.04 42.10
N LEU A 838 7.39 -6.41 41.08
CA LEU A 838 6.82 -6.31 39.75
C LEU A 838 6.67 -7.68 39.07
N GLU A 839 7.68 -8.55 39.15
CA GLU A 839 7.61 -9.93 38.63
C GLU A 839 6.47 -10.74 39.28
N VAL A 840 6.33 -10.66 40.61
CA VAL A 840 5.26 -11.35 41.35
C VAL A 840 3.90 -10.77 41.00
N ALA A 841 3.79 -9.44 40.89
CA ALA A 841 2.55 -8.76 40.54
C ALA A 841 2.09 -9.12 39.12
N ARG A 842 3.02 -9.18 38.15
CA ARG A 842 2.76 -9.59 36.76
C ARG A 842 2.25 -11.02 36.68
N ALA A 843 2.94 -11.96 37.31
CA ALA A 843 2.53 -13.35 37.29
C ALA A 843 1.15 -13.54 37.96
N ALA A 844 0.84 -12.78 39.01
CA ALA A 844 -0.46 -12.80 39.65
C ALA A 844 -1.58 -12.18 38.78
N ALA A 845 -1.28 -11.09 38.07
CA ALA A 845 -2.19 -10.41 37.12
C ALA A 845 -2.49 -11.28 35.88
N ALA A 846 -1.52 -12.08 35.43
CA ALA A 846 -1.69 -13.06 34.35
C ALA A 846 -2.50 -14.32 34.76
N GLY A 847 -3.08 -14.34 35.97
CA GLY A 847 -3.91 -15.43 36.46
C GLY A 847 -3.14 -16.62 37.06
N ALA A 848 -1.81 -16.57 37.16
CA ALA A 848 -1.05 -17.64 37.77
C ALA A 848 -1.34 -17.73 39.28
N SER A 849 -1.51 -18.94 39.80
CA SER A 849 -1.71 -19.22 41.22
C SER A 849 -0.43 -18.99 42.03
N ASP A 850 -0.53 -18.72 43.34
CA ASP A 850 0.63 -18.46 44.19
C ASP A 850 1.65 -19.62 44.21
N ARG A 851 1.21 -20.85 43.91
CA ARG A 851 2.08 -22.02 43.74
C ARG A 851 2.82 -22.01 42.41
N GLU A 852 2.19 -21.56 41.32
CA GLU A 852 2.83 -21.43 40.01
C GLU A 852 3.87 -20.31 40.02
N ILE A 853 3.54 -19.17 40.64
CA ILE A 853 4.48 -18.04 40.83
C ILE A 853 5.69 -18.49 41.66
N ALA A 854 5.45 -19.20 42.77
CA ALA A 854 6.53 -19.71 43.63
C ALA A 854 7.48 -20.66 42.87
N ARG A 855 6.93 -21.52 42.00
CA ARG A 855 7.72 -22.43 41.15
C ARG A 855 8.51 -21.68 40.09
N ALA A 856 7.86 -20.79 39.34
CA ALA A 856 8.48 -20.02 38.27
C ALA A 856 9.63 -19.15 38.78
N LEU A 857 9.45 -18.55 39.96
CA LEU A 857 10.42 -17.64 40.54
C LEU A 857 11.42 -18.32 41.50
N THR A 858 11.34 -19.65 41.70
CA THR A 858 12.19 -20.43 42.61
C THR A 858 12.18 -19.88 44.05
N VAL A 859 11.00 -19.55 44.58
CA VAL A 859 10.80 -19.04 45.95
C VAL A 859 9.69 -19.80 46.69
N SER A 860 9.53 -19.56 47.98
CA SER A 860 8.42 -20.16 48.75
C SER A 860 7.10 -19.43 48.49
N VAL A 861 5.97 -20.14 48.60
CA VAL A 861 4.62 -19.52 48.55
C VAL A 861 4.45 -18.42 49.61
N ARG A 862 5.08 -18.58 50.78
CA ARG A 862 5.10 -17.55 51.83
C ARG A 862 5.79 -16.25 51.37
N THR A 863 6.83 -16.38 50.56
CA THR A 863 7.56 -15.25 49.96
C THR A 863 6.68 -14.56 48.92
N VAL A 864 5.95 -15.31 48.10
CA VAL A 864 4.96 -14.77 47.15
C VAL A 864 3.87 -13.98 47.87
N HIS A 865 3.28 -14.52 48.95
CA HIS A 865 2.30 -13.78 49.76
C HIS A 865 2.86 -12.48 50.36
N ALA A 866 4.13 -12.48 50.80
CA ALA A 866 4.77 -11.30 51.35
C ALA A 866 4.96 -10.21 50.28
N HIS A 867 5.40 -10.61 49.07
CA HIS A 867 5.48 -9.69 47.93
C HIS A 867 4.11 -9.17 47.51
N LEU A 868 3.09 -10.03 47.37
CA LEU A 868 1.73 -9.61 47.03
C LEU A 868 1.15 -8.64 48.07
N ARG A 869 1.38 -8.88 49.36
CA ARG A 869 0.94 -7.94 50.41
C ARG A 869 1.63 -6.59 50.32
N SER A 870 2.92 -6.58 49.98
CA SER A 870 3.67 -5.35 49.75
C SER A 870 3.17 -4.61 48.50
N VAL A 871 2.93 -5.34 47.41
CA VAL A 871 2.37 -4.84 46.15
C VAL A 871 0.99 -4.24 46.38
N TYR A 872 0.05 -4.96 47.02
CA TYR A 872 -1.29 -4.47 47.35
C TYR A 872 -1.27 -3.16 48.13
N ARG A 873 -0.38 -3.07 49.12
CA ARG A 873 -0.21 -1.84 49.90
C ARG A 873 0.40 -0.70 49.10
N LYS A 874 1.35 -0.98 48.20
CA LYS A 874 2.05 0.03 47.41
C LYS A 874 1.19 0.58 46.28
N LEU A 875 0.35 -0.27 45.68
CA LEU A 875 -0.55 0.07 44.58
C LEU A 875 -1.98 0.41 45.02
N ASP A 876 -2.25 0.39 46.33
CA ASP A 876 -3.57 0.58 46.94
C ASP A 876 -4.70 -0.29 46.35
N VAL A 877 -4.36 -1.53 45.99
CA VAL A 877 -5.33 -2.52 45.49
C VAL A 877 -5.71 -3.49 46.61
N HIS A 878 -6.96 -3.94 46.60
CA HIS A 878 -7.56 -4.77 47.65
C HIS A 878 -7.92 -6.18 47.18
N ARG A 879 -8.01 -6.41 45.87
CA ARG A 879 -8.30 -7.72 45.27
C ARG A 879 -7.28 -8.11 44.21
N ARG A 880 -7.12 -9.43 44.02
CA ARG A 880 -6.21 -9.97 43.00
C ARG A 880 -6.63 -9.57 41.60
N ASP A 881 -7.93 -9.52 41.32
CA ASP A 881 -8.46 -9.13 40.01
C ASP A 881 -8.21 -7.64 39.70
N GLU A 882 -8.01 -6.81 40.73
CA GLU A 882 -7.61 -5.40 40.57
C GLU A 882 -6.12 -5.28 40.15
N LEU A 883 -5.27 -6.29 40.44
CA LEU A 883 -3.91 -6.33 39.86
C LEU A 883 -3.94 -6.54 38.36
N THR A 884 -4.92 -7.27 37.83
CA THR A 884 -5.06 -7.43 36.38
C THR A 884 -5.25 -6.06 35.72
N ASN A 885 -6.06 -5.20 36.33
CA ASN A 885 -6.31 -3.85 35.82
C ASN A 885 -5.15 -2.87 36.05
N VAL A 886 -4.22 -3.13 36.96
CA VAL A 886 -3.09 -2.22 37.27
C VAL A 886 -1.77 -2.71 36.66
N VAL A 887 -1.61 -4.02 36.45
CA VAL A 887 -0.34 -4.67 36.08
C VAL A 887 -0.45 -5.43 34.74
N ALA A 888 -1.63 -5.95 34.35
CA ALA A 888 -1.79 -6.58 33.02
C ALA A 888 -1.89 -5.56 31.87
N LEU A 889 -2.03 -4.26 32.18
CA LEU A 889 -1.83 -3.12 31.28
C LEU A 889 -0.38 -2.97 30.72
N ARG A 890 0.50 -3.97 30.87
CA ARG A 890 1.94 -3.84 30.54
C ARG A 890 2.65 -5.01 29.85
N ASP A 891 1.97 -6.10 29.47
CA ASP A 891 2.64 -7.29 28.89
C ASP A 891 2.09 -7.74 27.51
N ARG A 892 1.37 -6.89 26.76
CA ARG A 892 1.20 -7.08 25.31
C ARG A 892 2.10 -6.10 24.55
N GLY A 893 3.41 -6.32 24.67
CA GLY A 893 4.45 -5.66 23.87
C GLY A 893 4.78 -6.49 22.64
#